data_AF-A0A946TK56-F1
#
_entry.id   AF-A0A946TK56-F1
#
_cell.length_a   1.000
_cell.length_b   1.000
_cell.length_c   1.000
_cell.angle_alpha   90.00
_cell.angle_beta   90.00
_cell.angle_gamma   90.00
#
_symmetry.space_group_name_H-M   'P 1'
#
loop_
_entity.id
_entity.type
_entity.pdbx_description
1 polymer ?
#
loop_
_entity_poly.entity_id
_entity_poly.type
_entity_poly.pdbx_seq_one_letter_code
_entity_poly.pdbx_strand_id
1 'polypeptide(L)'
;MSLTLPTSGYDDQVKLGNIVENWVFQLGYDEAYDVAVSLTDEPVDNSETRINVDDYSEFAVGDLIKIDDEVMQVYNLVNPTSIDVYRGVEGTTAVTHLENESIYFYNFLPISLHGTSFGSIYYHGVVQKSPTIRTSMDLATSQAKSGNITLSLNNIQYKGDDLSAELFSTSGRKYINRVCKIYSCMPGATALSDCLQVANLRLTDMTHNDNTITLSLVEARPWDFLTVPNTKTTTEIYIPVAYGDFTKNTHSTNSSFLTSKKLFPCPNVNNANNDIFYFAYPKTYGSDAIPHYYDQNIDLFIPFTDASDATSTLVGADVNGVPLDMERGYFLIRPLSPAGWTNSDNSIDGNVSTFANGAADPGVADPDESLSDTDILTINIPTVDGELIEFYVYVKGEITHNHTSGTTSSALRVNSGSMISRSTDGTTATSGYTINGNTGYSRIDALGETTINVNLYTTAAGILPSTNGEGTGTGKIYDIVLQLKVQSDVVNELNAATDKVSKIKEIYTGVDGLTNSFTGGAGNVTTGLEAHRDILVRYTGTDESDANIYNWDTNLDIEASRITTPWGIRWWALKPVNVRKTLDQLQYEFGFIFKWRADGSLSYWYVKDDYIDGTDEAAKLTEKDVRKLKVSNSPFGELLTKMNINYEKHPTGSKYLTSVSPYADTARTDWNIQTEENIEEVDLDAYITPTIVAYDNNTGTGTDVDQSSANDDFFSYYYKIFGNVRLIVECDIINPKYYNLETGDVIQFNYSLVDPFGKSWTTPLWFMITDLTRSVGVMKIKCREVHSG
;
A
#
# COMPACT_ATOMS: atom_id res chain seq x y z
N MET A 1 -20.75 5.38 -13.69
CA MET A 1 -21.40 6.16 -14.76
C MET A 1 -20.58 7.40 -15.09
N SER A 2 -20.35 7.66 -16.38
CA SER A 2 -19.71 8.89 -16.88
C SER A 2 -20.40 10.17 -16.36
N LEU A 3 -19.76 11.33 -16.53
CA LEU A 3 -20.31 12.61 -16.04
C LEU A 3 -21.77 12.79 -16.50
N THR A 4 -22.63 13.37 -15.66
CA THR A 4 -24.02 13.61 -16.07
C THR A 4 -24.04 14.58 -17.25
N LEU A 5 -24.63 14.17 -18.37
CA LEU A 5 -24.81 15.06 -19.52
C LEU A 5 -25.94 16.05 -19.25
N PRO A 6 -25.75 17.34 -19.59
CA PRO A 6 -26.85 18.28 -19.64
C PRO A 6 -27.90 17.87 -20.67
N THR A 7 -29.16 18.17 -20.40
CA THR A 7 -30.30 17.74 -21.23
C THR A 7 -30.44 18.51 -22.55
N SER A 8 -29.86 19.70 -22.67
CA SER A 8 -30.03 20.58 -23.83
C SER A 8 -28.83 20.53 -24.78
N GLY A 9 -29.06 20.14 -26.03
CA GLY A 9 -28.07 20.25 -27.10
C GLY A 9 -26.99 19.15 -27.13
N TYR A 10 -27.03 18.19 -26.21
CA TYR A 10 -26.17 16.98 -26.22
C TYR A 10 -26.89 15.72 -26.71
N ASP A 11 -28.07 15.86 -27.33
CA ASP A 11 -28.89 14.74 -27.79
C ASP A 11 -28.48 14.17 -29.17
N ASP A 12 -29.14 13.08 -29.57
CA ASP A 12 -28.89 12.34 -30.81
C ASP A 12 -29.12 13.17 -32.11
N GLN A 13 -29.70 14.38 -32.02
CA GLN A 13 -29.98 15.23 -33.17
C GLN A 13 -28.79 16.11 -33.59
N VAL A 14 -27.75 16.24 -32.75
CA VAL A 14 -26.56 17.07 -33.06
C VAL A 14 -25.49 16.29 -33.83
N LYS A 15 -25.91 15.52 -34.85
CA LYS A 15 -25.01 14.81 -35.81
C LYS A 15 -24.45 15.72 -36.90
N LEU A 16 -24.28 17.00 -36.59
CA LEU A 16 -23.85 17.99 -37.57
C LEU A 16 -22.32 17.99 -37.63
N GLY A 17 -21.76 17.79 -38.83
CA GLY A 17 -20.31 17.76 -39.07
C GLY A 17 -19.53 19.03 -38.64
N ASN A 18 -20.23 20.07 -38.18
CA ASN A 18 -19.71 21.30 -37.58
C ASN A 18 -20.38 21.55 -36.23
N ILE A 19 -19.92 20.88 -35.17
CA ILE A 19 -20.34 21.19 -33.80
C ILE A 19 -19.82 22.58 -33.44
N VAL A 20 -20.72 23.49 -33.08
CA VAL A 20 -20.40 24.88 -32.70
C VAL A 20 -20.53 25.01 -31.18
N GLU A 21 -19.57 24.44 -30.45
CA GLU A 21 -19.46 24.65 -29.01
C GLU A 21 -18.89 26.04 -28.70
N ASN A 22 -19.42 26.67 -27.66
CA ASN A 22 -18.76 27.81 -27.01
C ASN A 22 -18.22 27.34 -25.66
N TRP A 23 -16.93 27.50 -25.42
CA TRP A 23 -16.36 27.20 -24.10
C TRP A 23 -16.35 28.46 -23.26
N VAL A 24 -16.83 28.30 -22.03
CA VAL A 24 -16.86 29.35 -21.02
C VAL A 24 -16.04 28.93 -19.81
N PHE A 25 -15.46 29.91 -19.14
CA PHE A 25 -14.52 29.72 -18.05
C PHE A 25 -14.92 30.60 -16.88
N GLN A 26 -14.85 30.04 -15.69
CA GLN A 26 -15.02 30.76 -14.44
C GLN A 26 -13.68 30.80 -13.73
N LEU A 27 -12.99 31.93 -13.80
CA LEU A 27 -11.73 32.15 -13.10
C LEU A 27 -12.03 32.64 -11.69
N GLY A 28 -11.98 31.74 -10.71
CA GLY A 28 -12.19 32.08 -9.31
C GLY A 28 -11.19 33.10 -8.81
N TYR A 29 -11.62 33.96 -7.90
CA TYR A 29 -10.75 34.87 -7.17
C TYR A 29 -11.03 34.84 -5.68
N ASP A 30 -10.01 35.21 -4.90
CA ASP A 30 -9.99 35.19 -3.45
C ASP A 30 -10.25 33.77 -2.88
N GLU A 31 -10.37 33.63 -1.56
CA GLU A 31 -10.33 32.32 -0.88
C GLU A 31 -11.55 31.43 -1.09
N ALA A 32 -12.59 31.96 -1.71
CA ALA A 32 -13.94 31.56 -1.38
C ALA A 32 -14.75 31.02 -2.57
N TYR A 33 -14.18 31.05 -3.78
CA TYR A 33 -14.88 30.53 -4.96
C TYR A 33 -14.99 29.00 -4.93
N ASP A 34 -16.22 28.50 -4.97
CA ASP A 34 -16.56 27.07 -5.02
C ASP A 34 -16.12 26.27 -3.79
N VAL A 35 -16.02 26.95 -2.65
CA VAL A 35 -15.82 26.36 -1.33
C VAL A 35 -17.07 26.66 -0.51
N ALA A 36 -17.66 25.64 0.12
CA ALA A 36 -18.79 25.85 1.02
C ALA A 36 -18.29 26.65 2.23
N VAL A 37 -18.96 27.75 2.54
CA VAL A 37 -18.56 28.69 3.60
C VAL A 37 -19.51 28.70 4.80
N SER A 38 -20.73 28.20 4.62
CA SER A 38 -21.68 27.89 5.70
C SER A 38 -22.73 26.94 5.14
N LEU A 39 -23.59 26.41 6.01
CA LEU A 39 -24.82 25.74 5.62
C LEU A 39 -26.03 26.62 5.97
N THR A 40 -27.18 26.34 5.36
CA THR A 40 -28.48 26.83 5.83
C THR A 40 -28.86 26.10 7.12
N ASP A 41 -29.15 26.85 8.19
CA ASP A 41 -29.62 26.31 9.49
C ASP A 41 -31.16 26.21 9.52
N GLU A 42 -31.81 26.44 8.38
CA GLU A 42 -33.24 26.25 8.19
C GLU A 42 -33.57 25.96 6.72
N PRO A 43 -34.72 25.33 6.42
CA PRO A 43 -35.26 25.34 5.07
C PRO A 43 -35.56 26.78 4.64
N VAL A 44 -35.08 27.17 3.46
CA VAL A 44 -35.29 28.52 2.92
C VAL A 44 -36.50 28.51 1.96
N ASP A 45 -37.57 29.25 2.25
CA ASP A 45 -38.71 29.43 1.34
C ASP A 45 -38.38 30.37 0.16
N ASN A 46 -39.24 30.51 -0.86
CA ASN A 46 -38.93 31.28 -2.08
C ASN A 46 -39.22 32.80 -1.98
N SER A 47 -39.51 33.30 -0.78
CA SER A 47 -39.92 34.69 -0.54
C SER A 47 -39.19 35.35 0.63
N GLU A 48 -38.61 34.57 1.52
CA GLU A 48 -37.86 35.10 2.65
C GLU A 48 -36.54 35.71 2.21
N THR A 49 -36.15 36.77 2.92
CA THR A 49 -34.93 37.55 2.64
C THR A 49 -33.97 37.55 3.82
N ARG A 50 -34.31 36.84 4.90
CA ARG A 50 -33.44 36.57 6.03
C ARG A 50 -33.23 35.07 6.04
N ILE A 51 -31.99 34.64 6.09
CA ILE A 51 -31.62 33.22 6.04
C ILE A 51 -30.82 32.93 7.30
N ASN A 52 -31.24 31.91 8.06
CA ASN A 52 -30.43 31.38 9.14
C ASN A 52 -29.30 30.51 8.58
N VAL A 53 -28.12 30.70 9.16
CA VAL A 53 -26.87 30.06 8.72
C VAL A 53 -26.09 29.54 9.92
N ASP A 54 -25.36 28.45 9.75
CA ASP A 54 -24.54 27.83 10.80
C ASP A 54 -23.44 28.76 11.31
N ASP A 55 -22.77 29.48 10.40
CA ASP A 55 -21.72 30.44 10.73
C ASP A 55 -21.79 31.67 9.84
N TYR A 56 -22.19 32.81 10.42
CA TYR A 56 -22.23 34.07 9.68
C TYR A 56 -20.87 34.78 9.56
N SER A 57 -19.85 34.34 10.28
CA SER A 57 -18.57 35.06 10.44
C SER A 57 -17.74 35.11 9.16
N GLU A 58 -18.04 34.21 8.22
CA GLU A 58 -17.44 34.14 6.90
C GLU A 58 -17.97 35.25 5.96
N PHE A 59 -19.16 35.82 6.21
CA PHE A 59 -19.79 36.78 5.31
C PHE A 59 -19.48 38.25 5.64
N ALA A 60 -19.45 39.08 4.59
CA ALA A 60 -19.45 40.52 4.65
C ALA A 60 -20.60 41.13 3.85
N VAL A 61 -21.01 42.34 4.23
CA VAL A 61 -22.01 43.10 3.46
C VAL A 61 -21.45 43.42 2.07
N GLY A 62 -22.20 43.03 1.05
CA GLY A 62 -21.86 43.19 -0.36
C GLY A 62 -21.48 41.88 -1.05
N ASP A 63 -21.22 40.81 -0.28
CA ASP A 63 -20.84 39.52 -0.84
C ASP A 63 -21.95 38.91 -1.67
N LEU A 64 -21.55 38.28 -2.78
CA LEU A 64 -22.42 37.44 -3.57
C LEU A 64 -22.22 36.00 -3.13
N ILE A 65 -23.32 35.37 -2.73
CA ILE A 65 -23.36 33.98 -2.30
C ILE A 65 -24.28 33.18 -3.22
N LYS A 66 -24.12 31.86 -3.21
CA LYS A 66 -24.88 30.93 -4.03
C LYS A 66 -25.34 29.75 -3.17
N ILE A 67 -26.61 29.36 -3.35
CA ILE A 67 -27.20 28.12 -2.82
C ILE A 67 -27.87 27.41 -4.00
N ASP A 68 -27.57 26.13 -4.23
CA ASP A 68 -27.99 25.36 -5.41
C ASP A 68 -27.66 26.01 -6.75
N ASP A 69 -28.59 26.76 -7.34
CA ASP A 69 -28.46 27.56 -8.56
C ASP A 69 -28.90 29.02 -8.36
N GLU A 70 -29.36 29.38 -7.17
CA GLU A 70 -29.71 30.75 -6.82
C GLU A 70 -28.51 31.53 -6.33
N VAL A 71 -28.34 32.75 -6.83
CA VAL A 71 -27.35 33.70 -6.34
C VAL A 71 -28.07 34.78 -5.53
N MET A 72 -27.49 35.13 -4.39
CA MET A 72 -28.01 36.11 -3.44
C MET A 72 -26.91 37.12 -3.08
N GLN A 73 -27.27 38.36 -2.75
CA GLN A 73 -26.34 39.37 -2.25
C GLN A 73 -26.60 39.64 -0.77
N VAL A 74 -25.59 39.43 0.07
CA VAL A 74 -25.65 39.79 1.49
C VAL A 74 -25.69 41.31 1.62
N TYR A 75 -26.75 41.87 2.22
CA TYR A 75 -26.85 43.32 2.45
C TYR A 75 -26.85 43.71 3.92
N ASN A 76 -27.03 42.75 4.83
CA ASN A 76 -26.96 42.98 6.27
C ASN A 76 -26.58 41.70 7.02
N LEU A 77 -25.72 41.83 8.03
CA LEU A 77 -25.39 40.75 8.98
C LEU A 77 -26.18 41.01 10.26
N VAL A 78 -27.15 40.16 10.57
CA VAL A 78 -28.15 40.47 11.61
C VAL A 78 -27.65 40.06 12.99
N ASN A 79 -27.25 38.81 13.11
CA ASN A 79 -26.83 38.17 14.36
C ASN A 79 -25.98 36.94 14.02
N PRO A 80 -25.43 36.23 15.03
CA PRO A 80 -24.49 35.15 14.78
C PRO A 80 -24.96 33.96 13.92
N THR A 81 -26.25 33.86 13.67
CA THR A 81 -26.84 32.77 12.90
C THR A 81 -27.82 33.29 11.83
N SER A 82 -27.78 34.57 11.45
CA SER A 82 -28.68 35.08 10.41
C SER A 82 -28.09 36.21 9.56
N ILE A 83 -28.32 36.12 8.25
CA ILE A 83 -27.97 37.14 7.25
C ILE A 83 -29.23 37.64 6.53
N ASP A 84 -29.29 38.93 6.18
CA ASP A 84 -30.30 39.42 5.24
C ASP A 84 -29.71 39.54 3.83
N VAL A 85 -30.45 39.06 2.83
CA VAL A 85 -30.00 38.92 1.44
C VAL A 85 -31.00 39.51 0.43
N TYR A 86 -30.47 40.08 -0.64
CA TYR A 86 -31.23 40.25 -1.88
C TYR A 86 -31.17 38.94 -2.64
N ARG A 87 -32.34 38.44 -3.03
CA ARG A 87 -32.50 37.12 -3.64
C ARG A 87 -32.70 37.18 -5.14
N GLY A 88 -32.45 36.06 -5.81
CA GLY A 88 -32.53 35.98 -7.27
C GLY A 88 -31.67 37.05 -7.95
N VAL A 89 -30.53 37.41 -7.36
CA VAL A 89 -29.61 38.36 -8.00
C VAL A 89 -28.84 37.63 -9.10
N GLU A 90 -28.11 38.40 -9.90
CA GLU A 90 -27.37 37.88 -11.05
C GLU A 90 -28.23 37.07 -12.07
N GLY A 91 -29.53 37.39 -12.15
CA GLY A 91 -30.47 36.80 -13.10
C GLY A 91 -30.96 35.40 -12.72
N THR A 92 -30.70 34.98 -11.49
CA THR A 92 -31.30 33.77 -10.89
C THR A 92 -32.70 34.08 -10.37
N THR A 93 -33.44 33.06 -9.94
CA THR A 93 -34.77 33.21 -9.34
C THR A 93 -34.77 32.69 -7.92
N ALA A 94 -35.50 33.38 -7.03
CA ALA A 94 -35.75 32.88 -5.69
C ALA A 94 -36.45 31.51 -5.72
N VAL A 95 -35.83 30.50 -5.14
CA VAL A 95 -36.38 29.13 -5.04
C VAL A 95 -36.43 28.64 -3.59
N THR A 96 -37.00 27.47 -3.35
CA THR A 96 -36.96 26.87 -2.01
C THR A 96 -35.69 26.03 -1.86
N HIS A 97 -34.99 26.14 -0.73
CA HIS A 97 -33.83 25.32 -0.37
C HIS A 97 -34.14 24.48 0.89
N LEU A 98 -33.49 23.34 1.04
CA LEU A 98 -33.62 22.52 2.25
C LEU A 98 -32.74 23.07 3.39
N GLU A 99 -32.89 22.48 4.56
CA GLU A 99 -31.96 22.65 5.68
C GLU A 99 -30.65 21.91 5.39
N ASN A 100 -29.53 22.41 5.91
CA ASN A 100 -28.17 21.91 5.69
C ASN A 100 -27.69 22.00 4.22
N GLU A 101 -28.25 22.93 3.45
CA GLU A 101 -27.77 23.19 2.08
C GLU A 101 -26.51 24.05 2.11
N SER A 102 -25.55 23.71 1.25
CA SER A 102 -24.26 24.41 1.21
C SER A 102 -24.35 25.80 0.58
N ILE A 103 -23.76 26.78 1.26
CA ILE A 103 -23.64 28.17 0.80
C ILE A 103 -22.23 28.39 0.28
N TYR A 104 -22.09 28.92 -0.93
CA TYR A 104 -20.81 29.19 -1.59
C TYR A 104 -20.66 30.66 -1.91
N PHE A 105 -19.44 31.20 -2.01
CA PHE A 105 -19.27 32.53 -2.63
C PHE A 105 -19.29 32.46 -4.15
N TYR A 106 -19.89 33.48 -4.75
CA TYR A 106 -20.04 33.64 -6.19
C TYR A 106 -18.95 34.53 -6.81
N ASN A 107 -17.69 34.24 -6.47
CA ASN A 107 -16.53 35.09 -6.75
C ASN A 107 -15.67 34.59 -7.93
N PHE A 108 -16.07 34.90 -9.17
CA PHE A 108 -15.27 34.58 -10.36
C PHE A 108 -15.32 35.66 -11.45
N LEU A 109 -14.31 35.62 -12.33
CA LEU A 109 -14.26 36.39 -13.56
C LEU A 109 -14.79 35.53 -14.73
N PRO A 110 -15.93 35.90 -15.35
CA PRO A 110 -16.52 35.16 -16.46
C PRO A 110 -15.85 35.49 -17.80
N ILE A 111 -15.15 34.51 -18.41
CA ILE A 111 -14.55 34.66 -19.74
C ILE A 111 -14.98 33.53 -20.67
N SER A 112 -14.88 33.72 -21.98
CA SER A 112 -15.28 32.74 -22.99
C SER A 112 -14.52 32.88 -24.31
N LEU A 113 -14.69 31.89 -25.19
CA LEU A 113 -14.23 31.97 -26.58
C LEU A 113 -15.08 32.97 -27.38
N HIS A 114 -16.39 32.90 -27.22
CA HIS A 114 -17.34 33.83 -27.83
C HIS A 114 -18.24 34.43 -26.75
N GLY A 115 -18.48 35.73 -26.83
CA GLY A 115 -19.30 36.44 -25.84
C GLY A 115 -20.69 35.82 -25.73
N THR A 116 -21.13 35.50 -24.52
CA THR A 116 -22.45 34.90 -24.25
C THR A 116 -22.97 35.34 -22.89
N SER A 117 -24.24 35.09 -22.62
CA SER A 117 -24.86 35.41 -21.32
C SER A 117 -25.63 34.22 -20.80
N PHE A 118 -25.48 33.97 -19.50
CA PHE A 118 -26.29 33.04 -18.73
C PHE A 118 -26.86 33.84 -17.56
N GLY A 119 -28.18 33.99 -17.49
CA GLY A 119 -28.80 34.97 -16.58
C GLY A 119 -28.33 36.40 -16.90
N SER A 120 -27.93 37.17 -15.88
CA SER A 120 -27.34 38.51 -16.09
C SER A 120 -25.82 38.50 -16.23
N ILE A 121 -25.19 37.33 -16.19
CA ILE A 121 -23.73 37.21 -16.22
C ILE A 121 -23.27 37.17 -17.66
N TYR A 122 -22.51 38.18 -18.03
CA TYR A 122 -21.88 38.26 -19.34
C TYR A 122 -20.51 37.61 -19.31
N TYR A 123 -20.36 36.50 -20.04
CA TYR A 123 -19.06 35.88 -20.28
C TYR A 123 -18.37 36.60 -21.42
N HIS A 124 -17.23 37.21 -21.11
CA HIS A 124 -16.50 38.05 -22.04
C HIS A 124 -15.73 37.19 -23.06
N GLY A 125 -16.02 37.36 -24.36
CA GLY A 125 -15.34 36.67 -25.46
C GLY A 125 -13.91 37.15 -25.68
N VAL A 126 -13.01 36.85 -24.75
CA VAL A 126 -11.62 37.34 -24.74
C VAL A 126 -10.60 36.24 -25.03
N VAL A 127 -10.98 34.97 -24.96
CA VAL A 127 -10.06 33.85 -25.19
C VAL A 127 -9.75 33.74 -26.68
N GLN A 128 -8.47 33.89 -27.05
CA GLN A 128 -8.03 34.00 -28.45
C GLN A 128 -8.11 32.68 -29.22
N LYS A 129 -7.86 31.55 -28.54
CA LYS A 129 -7.80 30.23 -29.15
C LYS A 129 -8.41 29.20 -28.22
N SER A 130 -9.17 28.28 -28.79
CA SER A 130 -9.70 27.14 -28.07
C SER A 130 -8.59 26.34 -27.41
N PRO A 131 -8.60 26.17 -26.08
CA PRO A 131 -7.62 25.34 -25.41
C PRO A 131 -7.83 23.87 -25.77
N THR A 132 -6.82 23.06 -25.47
CA THR A 132 -6.89 21.61 -25.59
C THR A 132 -6.66 21.01 -24.21
N ILE A 133 -7.62 20.23 -23.74
CA ILE A 133 -7.56 19.50 -22.48
C ILE A 133 -7.08 18.09 -22.80
N ARG A 134 -6.10 17.58 -22.05
CA ARG A 134 -5.57 16.24 -22.23
C ARG A 134 -5.57 15.53 -20.89
N THR A 135 -6.07 14.31 -20.86
CA THR A 135 -5.94 13.41 -19.73
C THR A 135 -5.46 12.06 -20.24
N SER A 136 -4.67 11.36 -19.43
CA SER A 136 -4.20 10.02 -19.74
C SER A 136 -4.12 9.17 -18.49
N MET A 137 -4.30 7.87 -18.67
CA MET A 137 -4.20 6.82 -17.68
C MET A 137 -3.24 5.76 -18.21
N ASP A 138 -2.14 5.57 -17.49
CA ASP A 138 -1.16 4.54 -17.77
C ASP A 138 -1.45 3.32 -16.91
N LEU A 139 -2.00 2.28 -17.55
CA LEU A 139 -2.36 1.03 -16.89
C LEU A 139 -1.13 0.20 -16.50
N ALA A 140 0.04 0.44 -17.11
CA ALA A 140 1.25 -0.34 -16.84
C ALA A 140 1.91 0.10 -15.52
N THR A 141 1.80 1.39 -15.21
CA THR A 141 2.35 1.98 -13.98
C THR A 141 1.26 2.35 -12.97
N SER A 142 -0.01 2.14 -13.30
CA SER A 142 -1.17 2.57 -12.51
C SER A 142 -1.18 4.06 -12.19
N GLN A 143 -0.87 4.91 -13.18
CA GLN A 143 -0.74 6.36 -12.98
C GLN A 143 -1.67 7.16 -13.89
N ALA A 144 -2.32 8.18 -13.34
CA ALA A 144 -3.02 9.19 -14.12
C ALA A 144 -2.18 10.44 -14.30
N LYS A 145 -2.34 11.08 -15.47
CA LYS A 145 -1.77 12.39 -15.79
C LYS A 145 -2.84 13.28 -16.37
N SER A 146 -2.90 14.50 -15.88
CA SER A 146 -3.68 15.59 -16.46
C SER A 146 -2.73 16.60 -17.11
N GLY A 147 -3.18 17.16 -18.23
CA GLY A 147 -2.44 18.14 -18.99
C GLY A 147 -2.55 19.53 -18.37
N ASN A 148 -1.44 20.27 -18.41
CA ASN A 148 -1.46 21.70 -18.15
C ASN A 148 -2.12 22.42 -19.34
N ILE A 149 -2.92 23.45 -19.06
CA ILE A 149 -3.54 24.29 -20.09
C ILE A 149 -2.90 25.67 -20.05
N THR A 150 -2.64 26.24 -21.22
CA THR A 150 -2.31 27.66 -21.36
C THR A 150 -3.45 28.36 -22.08
N LEU A 151 -4.02 29.39 -21.44
CA LEU A 151 -5.00 30.28 -22.08
C LEU A 151 -4.30 31.56 -22.53
N SER A 152 -4.65 32.03 -23.73
CA SER A 152 -4.26 33.35 -24.23
C SER A 152 -5.50 34.22 -24.35
N LEU A 153 -5.52 35.34 -23.65
CA LEU A 153 -6.62 36.29 -23.62
C LEU A 153 -6.22 37.59 -24.32
N ASN A 154 -7.20 38.23 -24.97
CA ASN A 154 -7.07 39.62 -25.41
C ASN A 154 -7.11 40.55 -24.19
N ASN A 155 -6.14 41.46 -24.10
CA ASN A 155 -6.14 42.50 -23.08
C ASN A 155 -7.11 43.63 -23.50
N ILE A 156 -8.40 43.43 -23.23
CA ILE A 156 -9.46 44.39 -23.56
C ILE A 156 -9.70 45.37 -22.42
N GLN A 157 -10.43 46.44 -22.70
CA GLN A 157 -10.99 47.30 -21.66
C GLN A 157 -12.08 46.55 -20.88
N TYR A 158 -11.91 46.44 -19.57
CA TYR A 158 -12.80 45.81 -18.60
C TYR A 158 -13.04 46.76 -17.42
N LYS A 159 -14.31 47.10 -17.17
CA LYS A 159 -14.73 48.02 -16.08
C LYS A 159 -13.99 49.37 -16.04
N GLY A 160 -13.58 49.88 -17.22
CA GLY A 160 -12.95 51.20 -17.35
C GLY A 160 -11.43 51.22 -17.24
N ASP A 161 -10.79 50.05 -17.13
CA ASP A 161 -9.34 49.86 -17.22
C ASP A 161 -9.02 48.64 -18.10
N ASP A 162 -7.75 48.30 -18.32
CA ASP A 162 -7.38 47.07 -19.02
C ASP A 162 -7.70 45.82 -18.19
N LEU A 163 -8.04 44.70 -18.83
CA LEU A 163 -8.30 43.42 -18.16
C LEU A 163 -7.09 42.94 -17.35
N SER A 164 -5.88 43.28 -17.78
CA SER A 164 -4.66 43.04 -16.99
C SER A 164 -4.69 43.76 -15.64
N ALA A 165 -5.29 44.94 -15.53
CA ALA A 165 -5.43 45.66 -14.27
C ALA A 165 -6.29 44.87 -13.27
N GLU A 166 -7.35 44.20 -13.73
CA GLU A 166 -8.20 43.32 -12.91
C GLU A 166 -7.42 42.10 -12.38
N LEU A 167 -6.60 41.47 -13.22
CA LEU A 167 -5.89 40.23 -12.87
C LEU A 167 -4.62 40.47 -12.04
N PHE A 168 -3.94 41.61 -12.22
CA PHE A 168 -2.57 41.80 -11.70
C PHE A 168 -2.43 42.74 -10.50
N SER A 169 -3.40 43.59 -10.13
CA SER A 169 -3.47 44.19 -8.76
C SER A 169 -4.46 45.34 -8.57
N THR A 170 -4.94 46.01 -9.62
CA THR A 170 -5.74 47.23 -9.45
C THR A 170 -7.09 46.95 -8.78
N SER A 171 -7.61 45.74 -8.93
CA SER A 171 -8.86 45.27 -8.30
C SER A 171 -8.72 44.84 -6.83
N GLY A 172 -7.50 44.54 -6.36
CA GLY A 172 -7.24 43.92 -5.05
C GLY A 172 -7.53 42.42 -4.97
N ARG A 173 -8.09 41.79 -6.02
CA ARG A 173 -8.48 40.37 -6.05
C ARG A 173 -7.31 39.44 -6.33
N LYS A 174 -7.32 38.25 -5.72
CA LYS A 174 -6.24 37.27 -5.83
C LYS A 174 -6.66 36.05 -6.67
N TYR A 175 -6.05 35.88 -7.84
CA TYR A 175 -6.37 34.78 -8.77
C TYR A 175 -5.40 33.59 -8.72
N ILE A 176 -4.15 33.77 -8.27
CA ILE A 176 -3.16 32.68 -8.21
C ILE A 176 -3.57 31.63 -7.16
N ASN A 177 -3.39 30.36 -7.53
CA ASN A 177 -3.80 29.16 -6.80
C ASN A 177 -5.32 29.07 -6.53
N ARG A 178 -6.14 29.73 -7.37
CA ARG A 178 -7.60 29.65 -7.32
C ARG A 178 -8.16 28.73 -8.39
N VAL A 179 -9.36 28.21 -8.12
CA VAL A 179 -10.08 27.29 -8.99
C VAL A 179 -10.49 27.99 -10.29
N CYS A 180 -10.30 27.30 -11.39
CA CYS A 180 -10.77 27.64 -12.72
C CYS A 180 -11.61 26.49 -13.24
N LYS A 181 -12.91 26.72 -13.43
CA LYS A 181 -13.81 25.75 -14.07
C LYS A 181 -13.98 26.06 -15.54
N ILE A 182 -13.97 25.02 -16.37
CA ILE A 182 -14.16 25.12 -17.81
C ILE A 182 -15.41 24.34 -18.19
N TYR A 183 -16.30 24.99 -18.92
CA TYR A 183 -17.53 24.39 -19.41
C TYR A 183 -17.60 24.42 -20.93
N SER A 184 -18.03 23.32 -21.51
CA SER A 184 -18.45 23.21 -22.90
C SER A 184 -19.95 23.53 -22.95
N CYS A 185 -20.34 24.52 -23.74
CA CYS A 185 -21.74 24.89 -23.92
C CYS A 185 -22.15 24.66 -25.38
N MET A 186 -23.22 23.88 -25.56
CA MET A 186 -23.81 23.63 -26.88
C MET A 186 -24.73 24.79 -27.31
N PRO A 187 -25.00 24.94 -28.62
CA PRO A 187 -25.97 25.92 -29.09
C PRO A 187 -27.33 25.74 -28.41
N GLY A 188 -27.88 26.83 -27.86
CA GLY A 188 -29.17 26.80 -27.17
C GLY A 188 -29.09 26.63 -25.65
N ALA A 189 -27.89 26.46 -25.08
CA ALA A 189 -27.70 26.56 -23.62
C ALA A 189 -28.16 27.94 -23.11
N THR A 190 -28.98 27.95 -22.07
CA THR A 190 -29.55 29.17 -21.46
C THR A 190 -29.11 29.39 -20.02
N ALA A 191 -28.65 28.32 -19.35
CA ALA A 191 -28.07 28.33 -18.02
C ALA A 191 -26.73 27.59 -17.99
N LEU A 192 -25.95 27.75 -16.92
CA LEU A 192 -24.69 27.01 -16.76
C LEU A 192 -24.93 25.50 -16.56
N SER A 193 -26.07 25.12 -15.96
CA SER A 193 -26.54 23.74 -15.82
C SER A 193 -26.77 23.03 -17.17
N ASP A 194 -26.95 23.81 -18.25
CA ASP A 194 -27.08 23.32 -19.62
C ASP A 194 -25.71 23.01 -20.27
N CYS A 195 -24.61 23.32 -19.58
CA CYS A 195 -23.24 23.15 -20.07
C CYS A 195 -22.51 22.02 -19.32
N LEU A 196 -21.70 21.25 -20.05
CA LEU A 196 -20.91 20.18 -19.47
C LEU A 196 -19.62 20.74 -18.89
N GLN A 197 -19.32 20.48 -17.61
CA GLN A 197 -18.00 20.79 -17.04
C GLN A 197 -16.96 19.82 -17.61
N VAL A 198 -15.88 20.38 -18.17
CA VAL A 198 -14.85 19.61 -18.89
C VAL A 198 -13.47 19.67 -18.23
N ALA A 199 -13.28 20.57 -17.26
CA ALA A 199 -12.12 20.57 -16.39
C ALA A 199 -12.36 21.42 -15.13
N ASN A 200 -11.69 21.01 -14.05
CA ASN A 200 -11.51 21.75 -12.82
C ASN A 200 -10.00 21.89 -12.57
N LEU A 201 -9.47 23.12 -12.65
CA LEU A 201 -8.03 23.40 -12.61
C LEU A 201 -7.72 24.52 -11.61
N ARG A 202 -6.44 24.78 -11.37
CA ARG A 202 -5.93 25.91 -10.60
C ARG A 202 -5.00 26.77 -11.43
N LEU A 203 -5.10 28.08 -11.25
CA LEU A 203 -4.22 29.04 -11.88
C LEU A 203 -2.86 29.09 -11.17
N THR A 204 -1.79 28.86 -11.90
CA THR A 204 -0.42 28.79 -11.35
C THR A 204 0.41 30.01 -11.66
N ASP A 205 0.26 30.54 -12.86
CA ASP A 205 1.06 31.66 -13.34
C ASP A 205 0.26 32.50 -14.34
N MET A 206 0.59 33.78 -14.39
CA MET A 206 0.01 34.76 -15.30
C MET A 206 1.10 35.68 -15.83
N THR A 207 1.10 35.91 -17.13
CA THR A 207 1.97 36.92 -17.77
C THR A 207 1.14 37.79 -18.70
N HIS A 208 1.61 39.00 -19.01
CA HIS A 208 0.91 39.87 -19.94
C HIS A 208 1.87 40.78 -20.70
N ASN A 209 1.38 41.30 -21.82
CA ASN A 209 1.88 42.48 -22.50
C ASN A 209 0.67 43.37 -22.86
N ASP A 210 0.92 44.47 -23.56
CA ASP A 210 -0.11 45.46 -23.93
C ASP A 210 -1.36 44.84 -24.59
N ASN A 211 -1.20 43.76 -25.36
CA ASN A 211 -2.27 43.18 -26.17
C ASN A 211 -2.79 41.83 -25.65
N THR A 212 -1.97 41.07 -24.93
CA THR A 212 -2.25 39.67 -24.60
C THR A 212 -1.91 39.33 -23.16
N ILE A 213 -2.79 38.58 -22.52
CA ILE A 213 -2.57 37.96 -21.21
C ILE A 213 -2.45 36.45 -21.43
N THR A 214 -1.50 35.80 -20.76
CA THR A 214 -1.30 34.36 -20.79
C THR A 214 -1.50 33.79 -19.39
N LEU A 215 -2.38 32.80 -19.26
CA LEU A 215 -2.70 32.13 -18.00
C LEU A 215 -2.26 30.66 -18.07
N SER A 216 -1.56 30.18 -17.04
CA SER A 216 -1.14 28.78 -16.91
C SER A 216 -1.99 28.06 -15.87
N LEU A 217 -2.75 27.06 -16.31
CA LEU A 217 -3.68 26.28 -15.49
C LEU A 217 -3.19 24.84 -15.35
N VAL A 218 -3.30 24.26 -14.16
CA VAL A 218 -2.95 22.86 -13.87
C VAL A 218 -4.00 22.22 -12.98
N GLU A 219 -4.16 20.90 -13.01
CA GLU A 219 -5.03 20.18 -12.07
C GLU A 219 -4.50 20.32 -10.63
N ALA A 220 -5.37 20.17 -9.62
CA ALA A 220 -4.98 20.24 -8.22
C ALA A 220 -3.89 19.20 -7.88
N ARG A 221 -2.80 19.66 -7.26
CA ARG A 221 -1.68 18.84 -6.78
C ARG A 221 -1.41 19.11 -5.30
N PRO A 222 -2.30 18.65 -4.41
CA PRO A 222 -2.20 18.96 -2.98
C PRO A 222 -0.98 18.29 -2.32
N TRP A 223 -0.35 17.31 -2.98
CA TRP A 223 0.87 16.61 -2.55
C TRP A 223 2.19 17.30 -2.96
N ASP A 224 2.15 18.37 -3.75
CA ASP A 224 3.38 19.02 -4.24
C ASP A 224 4.19 19.60 -3.06
N PHE A 225 5.50 19.35 -3.08
CA PHE A 225 6.47 19.77 -2.05
C PHE A 225 6.24 19.17 -0.64
N LEU A 226 5.41 18.13 -0.52
CA LEU A 226 5.17 17.42 0.73
C LEU A 226 5.97 16.11 0.82
N THR A 227 6.22 15.68 2.06
CA THR A 227 6.90 14.42 2.36
C THR A 227 6.20 13.64 3.47
N VAL A 228 6.40 12.32 3.45
CA VAL A 228 5.99 11.38 4.51
C VAL A 228 7.22 10.60 5.00
N PRO A 229 7.53 10.59 6.31
CA PRO A 229 7.03 11.51 7.34
C PRO A 229 7.44 12.98 7.11
N ASN A 230 6.72 13.91 7.76
CA ASN A 230 7.05 15.35 7.82
C ASN A 230 7.23 15.89 9.25
N THR A 231 6.85 15.12 10.28
CA THR A 231 6.88 15.56 11.68
C THR A 231 8.15 15.05 12.38
N LYS A 232 8.75 15.89 13.23
CA LYS A 232 9.98 15.61 13.95
C LYS A 232 9.80 15.66 15.47
N THR A 233 10.60 14.87 16.17
CA THR A 233 10.84 15.00 17.61
C THR A 233 11.58 16.30 17.94
N THR A 234 11.62 16.65 19.23
CA THR A 234 12.47 17.75 19.74
C THR A 234 13.96 17.53 19.49
N THR A 235 14.39 16.29 19.23
CA THR A 235 15.77 15.90 18.89
C THR A 235 16.03 15.84 17.37
N GLU A 236 15.12 16.41 16.57
CA GLU A 236 15.19 16.49 15.10
C GLU A 236 15.16 15.14 14.35
N ILE A 237 14.70 14.07 15.00
CA ILE A 237 14.46 12.77 14.37
C ILE A 237 13.03 12.74 13.83
N TYR A 238 12.81 12.20 12.64
CA TYR A 238 11.46 12.06 12.10
C TYR A 238 10.68 10.99 12.87
N ILE A 239 9.43 11.30 13.19
CA ILE A 239 8.50 10.30 13.74
C ILE A 239 8.20 9.30 12.61
N PRO A 240 8.37 7.99 12.84
CA PRO A 240 8.15 7.00 11.79
C PRO A 240 6.69 6.94 11.39
N VAL A 241 6.44 6.50 10.16
CA VAL A 241 5.10 6.16 9.67
C VAL A 241 5.11 4.68 9.34
N ALA A 242 4.09 3.95 9.78
CA ALA A 242 3.91 2.55 9.46
C ALA A 242 2.42 2.28 9.19
N TYR A 243 2.13 1.50 8.16
CA TYR A 243 0.79 1.00 7.80
C TYR A 243 0.85 -0.51 7.67
N GLY A 244 -0.27 -1.16 7.97
CA GLY A 244 -0.40 -2.61 7.90
C GLY A 244 -0.47 -3.32 9.24
N ASP A 245 -0.79 -4.60 9.15
CA ASP A 245 -0.77 -5.53 10.27
C ASP A 245 0.63 -6.12 10.41
N PHE A 246 1.12 -6.08 11.64
CA PHE A 246 2.41 -6.64 12.00
C PHE A 246 2.20 -7.77 13.00
N THR A 247 3.23 -8.58 13.22
CA THR A 247 3.17 -9.71 14.14
C THR A 247 4.43 -9.72 14.99
N LYS A 248 4.27 -9.44 16.27
CA LYS A 248 5.36 -9.50 17.25
C LYS A 248 5.80 -10.94 17.51
N ASN A 249 7.07 -11.10 17.87
CA ASN A 249 7.47 -12.28 18.62
C ASN A 249 7.12 -12.06 20.11
N THR A 250 6.93 -13.15 20.86
CA THR A 250 6.60 -13.07 22.29
C THR A 250 7.51 -13.97 23.09
N HIS A 251 7.78 -13.55 24.33
CA HIS A 251 8.37 -14.43 25.34
C HIS A 251 7.28 -15.35 25.91
N SER A 252 7.65 -16.59 26.18
CA SER A 252 6.84 -17.50 27.00
C SER A 252 7.70 -18.04 28.14
N THR A 253 7.07 -18.46 29.23
CA THR A 253 7.76 -19.03 30.41
C THR A 253 8.59 -20.27 30.09
N ASN A 254 8.39 -20.89 28.92
CA ASN A 254 9.08 -22.10 28.47
C ASN A 254 9.85 -21.93 27.15
N SER A 255 10.04 -20.68 26.67
CA SER A 255 10.65 -20.28 25.39
C SER A 255 9.97 -20.77 24.11
N SER A 256 10.10 -20.01 23.03
CA SER A 256 9.48 -20.30 21.75
C SER A 256 10.45 -20.03 20.60
N PHE A 257 10.25 -20.71 19.48
CA PHE A 257 10.93 -20.35 18.23
C PHE A 257 10.38 -19.01 17.74
N LEU A 258 11.25 -18.04 17.55
CA LEU A 258 10.88 -16.68 17.17
C LEU A 258 10.74 -16.59 15.65
N THR A 259 9.62 -17.06 15.10
CA THR A 259 9.46 -17.20 13.65
C THR A 259 8.96 -15.94 12.95
N SER A 260 8.44 -14.95 13.67
CA SER A 260 7.89 -13.76 13.02
C SER A 260 9.00 -12.87 12.45
N LYS A 261 8.79 -12.48 11.20
CA LYS A 261 9.56 -11.48 10.45
C LYS A 261 8.71 -10.26 10.07
N LYS A 262 7.47 -10.21 10.56
CA LYS A 262 6.48 -9.19 10.24
C LYS A 262 6.56 -8.03 11.25
N LEU A 263 7.68 -7.31 11.27
CA LEU A 263 7.91 -6.17 12.18
C LEU A 263 8.23 -4.91 11.37
N PHE A 264 8.21 -3.73 11.99
CA PHE A 264 8.73 -2.50 11.39
C PHE A 264 9.75 -1.82 12.31
N PRO A 265 10.73 -1.09 11.75
CA PRO A 265 11.74 -0.39 12.54
C PRO A 265 11.19 0.88 13.22
N CYS A 266 11.71 1.17 14.41
CA CYS A 266 11.43 2.36 15.21
C CYS A 266 12.75 3.08 15.52
N PRO A 267 12.93 4.35 15.11
CA PRO A 267 14.23 5.02 15.17
C PRO A 267 14.55 5.52 16.58
N ASN A 268 15.84 5.49 16.94
CA ASN A 268 16.36 6.03 18.20
C ASN A 268 16.19 7.56 18.22
N VAL A 269 15.60 8.09 19.29
CA VAL A 269 15.36 9.53 19.43
C VAL A 269 16.53 10.28 20.07
N ASN A 270 17.69 9.65 20.23
CA ASN A 270 18.90 10.20 20.86
C ASN A 270 18.62 10.78 22.26
N ASN A 271 17.69 10.17 22.98
CA ASN A 271 17.36 10.52 24.34
C ASN A 271 17.60 9.30 25.22
N ALA A 272 18.35 9.50 26.30
CA ALA A 272 18.57 8.50 27.32
C ALA A 272 18.31 9.12 28.71
N ASN A 273 17.63 8.38 29.57
CA ASN A 273 17.38 8.78 30.95
C ASN A 273 17.45 7.54 31.86
N ASN A 274 18.22 7.61 32.95
CA ASN A 274 18.44 6.51 33.88
C ASN A 274 18.73 5.17 33.16
N ASP A 275 19.70 5.17 32.24
CA ASP A 275 20.11 3.98 31.47
C ASP A 275 19.03 3.37 30.56
N ILE A 276 17.96 4.11 30.27
CA ILE A 276 16.92 3.73 29.29
C ILE A 276 17.06 4.60 28.05
N PHE A 277 17.09 3.96 26.88
CA PHE A 277 17.18 4.59 25.57
C PHE A 277 15.83 4.54 24.87
N TYR A 278 15.40 5.65 24.30
CA TYR A 278 14.05 5.78 23.74
C TYR A 278 14.04 5.70 22.20
N PHE A 279 12.99 5.10 21.67
CA PHE A 279 12.75 4.91 20.24
C PHE A 279 11.35 5.38 19.87
N ALA A 280 11.20 6.09 18.76
CA ALA A 280 9.93 6.67 18.33
C ALA A 280 9.01 5.65 17.67
N TYR A 281 7.72 5.74 17.97
CA TYR A 281 6.63 4.94 17.42
C TYR A 281 5.68 5.85 16.62
N PRO A 282 4.89 5.30 15.69
CA PRO A 282 4.02 6.10 14.80
C PRO A 282 2.80 6.69 15.52
N LYS A 283 2.34 6.05 16.60
CA LYS A 283 1.21 6.48 17.43
C LYS A 283 1.36 5.96 18.86
N THR A 284 0.46 6.38 19.74
CA THR A 284 0.33 5.84 21.09
C THR A 284 -0.21 4.41 21.08
N TYR A 285 0.38 3.53 21.89
CA TYR A 285 -0.07 2.17 22.17
C TYR A 285 -0.19 1.94 23.67
N GLY A 286 -1.35 1.41 24.10
CA GLY A 286 -1.61 1.10 25.51
C GLY A 286 -1.07 -0.26 25.97
N SER A 287 -0.77 -1.15 25.03
CA SER A 287 -0.18 -2.48 25.25
C SER A 287 0.42 -2.97 23.92
N ASP A 288 1.08 -4.13 23.97
CA ASP A 288 1.57 -4.89 22.81
C ASP A 288 2.71 -4.26 21.97
N ALA A 289 3.18 -3.07 22.30
CA ALA A 289 4.26 -2.34 21.64
C ALA A 289 5.67 -2.84 22.00
N ILE A 290 5.80 -4.13 22.33
CA ILE A 290 7.04 -4.75 22.83
C ILE A 290 8.18 -4.50 21.83
N PRO A 291 9.31 -3.91 22.28
CA PRO A 291 10.44 -3.66 21.42
C PRO A 291 11.28 -4.93 21.22
N HIS A 292 11.85 -5.08 20.03
CA HIS A 292 12.64 -6.23 19.62
C HIS A 292 14.02 -5.80 19.13
N TYR A 293 15.01 -6.60 19.49
CA TYR A 293 16.35 -6.55 18.94
C TYR A 293 16.45 -7.45 17.71
N TYR A 294 17.07 -6.96 16.65
CA TYR A 294 17.40 -7.79 15.49
C TYR A 294 18.83 -8.30 15.58
N ASP A 295 19.00 -9.61 15.73
CA ASP A 295 20.30 -10.26 15.67
C ASP A 295 20.57 -10.75 14.23
N GLN A 296 21.55 -10.12 13.58
CA GLN A 296 21.92 -10.40 12.18
C GLN A 296 22.59 -11.78 11.99
N ASN A 297 23.24 -12.33 13.03
CA ASN A 297 24.01 -13.56 12.89
C ASN A 297 23.10 -14.79 12.79
N ILE A 298 21.95 -14.73 13.45
CA ILE A 298 20.93 -15.78 13.47
C ILE A 298 19.67 -15.40 12.72
N ASP A 299 19.62 -14.17 12.19
CA ASP A 299 18.47 -13.58 11.52
C ASP A 299 17.20 -13.77 12.39
N LEU A 300 17.12 -13.12 13.55
CA LEU A 300 15.95 -13.22 14.45
C LEU A 300 15.60 -11.87 15.09
N PHE A 301 14.30 -11.63 15.30
CA PHE A 301 13.78 -10.52 16.08
C PHE A 301 13.44 -10.99 17.50
N ILE A 302 14.30 -10.66 18.45
CA ILE A 302 14.23 -11.13 19.83
C ILE A 302 13.62 -10.04 20.71
N PRO A 303 12.48 -10.29 21.38
CA PRO A 303 11.87 -9.27 22.22
C PRO A 303 12.77 -8.94 23.43
N PHE A 304 12.71 -7.71 23.91
CA PHE A 304 13.28 -7.35 25.21
C PHE A 304 12.37 -7.84 26.34
N THR A 305 12.95 -8.17 27.50
CA THR A 305 12.20 -8.69 28.67
C THR A 305 11.75 -7.60 29.62
N ASP A 306 12.62 -6.63 29.87
CA ASP A 306 12.37 -5.54 30.83
C ASP A 306 11.88 -4.24 30.18
N ALA A 307 11.54 -4.29 28.90
CA ALA A 307 10.95 -3.16 28.20
C ALA A 307 9.43 -3.10 28.41
N SER A 308 8.91 -1.87 28.43
CA SER A 308 7.47 -1.62 28.49
C SER A 308 6.77 -2.21 27.26
N ASP A 309 5.55 -2.72 27.43
CA ASP A 309 4.67 -3.10 26.33
C ASP A 309 3.73 -1.95 25.91
N ALA A 310 3.77 -0.81 26.59
CA ALA A 310 3.07 0.42 26.24
C ALA A 310 4.04 1.55 25.87
N THR A 311 3.61 2.47 25.02
CA THR A 311 4.37 3.69 24.71
C THR A 311 4.12 4.78 25.74
N SER A 312 5.07 5.69 25.87
CA SER A 312 4.97 6.93 26.65
C SER A 312 5.26 8.14 25.78
N THR A 313 4.83 9.34 26.16
CA THR A 313 5.13 10.56 25.40
C THR A 313 6.41 11.22 25.92
N LEU A 314 7.41 11.37 25.05
CA LEU A 314 8.68 12.05 25.35
C LEU A 314 9.20 12.75 24.09
N VAL A 315 9.95 13.84 24.23
CA VAL A 315 10.53 14.61 23.10
C VAL A 315 9.55 14.92 21.97
N GLY A 316 8.26 15.12 22.30
CA GLY A 316 7.21 15.42 21.32
C GLY A 316 6.76 14.24 20.45
N ALA A 317 7.05 12.99 20.85
CA ALA A 317 6.61 11.79 20.15
C ALA A 317 6.19 10.68 21.13
N ASP A 318 5.46 9.70 20.63
CA ASP A 318 5.24 8.44 21.32
C ASP A 318 6.52 7.59 21.22
N VAL A 319 7.01 7.11 22.36
CA VAL A 319 8.26 6.37 22.46
C VAL A 319 8.12 5.13 23.33
N ASN A 320 8.99 4.15 23.07
CA ASN A 320 9.23 3.04 23.99
C ASN A 320 10.72 3.00 24.40
N GLY A 321 10.96 2.63 25.66
CA GLY A 321 12.28 2.62 26.28
C GLY A 321 12.89 1.22 26.30
N VAL A 322 14.18 1.13 25.98
CA VAL A 322 14.99 -0.09 26.09
C VAL A 322 16.09 0.13 27.14
N PRO A 323 16.20 -0.72 28.17
CA PRO A 323 17.25 -0.61 29.17
C PRO A 323 18.65 -0.93 28.60
N LEU A 324 19.69 -0.40 29.25
CA LEU A 324 21.11 -0.53 28.87
C LEU A 324 21.60 -1.99 28.84
N ASP A 325 21.08 -2.85 29.71
CA ASP A 325 21.42 -4.27 29.74
C ASP A 325 20.91 -5.03 28.50
N MET A 326 19.92 -4.49 27.78
CA MET A 326 19.30 -5.13 26.62
C MET A 326 18.92 -6.59 26.88
N GLU A 327 18.36 -6.90 28.07
CA GLU A 327 18.03 -8.29 28.40
C GLU A 327 17.02 -8.86 27.39
N ARG A 328 17.44 -9.91 26.69
CA ARG A 328 16.63 -10.68 25.75
C ARG A 328 16.29 -12.01 26.40
N GLY A 329 14.98 -12.22 26.56
CA GLY A 329 14.41 -13.38 27.27
C GLY A 329 14.68 -14.70 26.57
N TYR A 330 14.11 -15.79 27.12
CA TYR A 330 14.39 -17.12 26.58
C TYR A 330 13.83 -17.31 25.18
N PHE A 331 14.71 -17.63 24.24
CA PHE A 331 14.33 -18.00 22.87
C PHE A 331 14.96 -19.33 22.47
N LEU A 332 14.28 -20.03 21.56
CA LEU A 332 14.73 -21.30 21.01
C LEU A 332 15.38 -21.09 19.65
N ILE A 333 16.53 -21.72 19.44
CA ILE A 333 17.18 -21.84 18.14
C ILE A 333 17.63 -23.28 17.91
N ARG A 334 17.97 -23.59 16.66
CA ARG A 334 18.51 -24.90 16.29
C ARG A 334 20.04 -24.82 16.17
N PRO A 335 20.76 -25.90 16.53
CA PRO A 335 22.20 -25.99 16.26
C PRO A 335 22.49 -25.99 14.75
N LEU A 336 23.76 -25.82 14.39
CA LEU A 336 24.23 -25.87 13.01
C LEU A 336 25.17 -27.05 12.79
N SER A 337 25.24 -27.52 11.55
CA SER A 337 26.27 -28.44 11.04
C SER A 337 26.47 -29.72 11.88
N PRO A 338 25.43 -30.55 12.08
CA PRO A 338 25.55 -31.77 12.85
C PRO A 338 26.42 -32.79 12.09
N ALA A 339 27.36 -33.44 12.78
CA ALA A 339 28.28 -34.39 12.16
C ALA A 339 28.72 -35.51 13.10
N GLY A 340 29.12 -36.65 12.52
CA GLY A 340 29.72 -37.80 13.23
C GLY A 340 28.82 -39.03 13.27
N TRP A 341 27.51 -38.85 13.43
CA TRP A 341 26.54 -39.96 13.41
C TRP A 341 25.93 -40.17 12.01
N THR A 342 25.34 -41.34 11.79
CA THR A 342 24.63 -41.63 10.54
C THR A 342 23.34 -40.81 10.48
N ASN A 343 23.08 -40.14 9.35
CA ASN A 343 21.97 -39.19 9.16
C ASN A 343 21.95 -38.05 10.18
N SER A 344 23.11 -37.48 10.48
CA SER A 344 23.28 -36.41 11.49
C SER A 344 22.30 -35.25 11.32
N ASP A 345 21.94 -34.85 10.10
CA ASP A 345 21.00 -33.74 9.83
C ASP A 345 19.61 -33.95 10.44
N ASN A 346 19.16 -35.21 10.56
CA ASN A 346 17.88 -35.55 11.20
C ASN A 346 17.84 -35.20 12.69
N SER A 347 18.98 -34.92 13.32
CA SER A 347 19.00 -34.51 14.74
C SER A 347 18.59 -33.06 14.95
N ILE A 348 18.47 -32.25 13.90
CA ILE A 348 18.14 -30.81 14.00
C ILE A 348 17.11 -30.34 12.96
N ASP A 349 16.51 -31.24 12.17
CA ASP A 349 15.55 -30.90 11.11
C ASP A 349 14.16 -30.48 11.67
N GLY A 350 13.95 -30.68 12.97
CA GLY A 350 12.70 -30.41 13.67
C GLY A 350 11.59 -31.44 13.43
N ASN A 351 11.87 -32.52 12.71
CA ASN A 351 10.98 -33.64 12.52
C ASN A 351 11.30 -34.75 13.52
N VAL A 352 10.48 -34.85 14.57
CA VAL A 352 10.68 -35.86 15.63
C VAL A 352 10.42 -37.32 15.22
N SER A 353 10.12 -37.57 13.93
CA SER A 353 9.92 -38.92 13.38
C SER A 353 11.17 -39.46 12.66
N THR A 354 12.07 -38.58 12.23
CA THR A 354 13.39 -38.91 11.69
C THR A 354 14.42 -38.93 12.83
N PHE A 355 15.56 -39.59 12.62
CA PHE A 355 16.62 -39.63 13.63
C PHE A 355 18.01 -39.78 13.05
N ALA A 356 19.00 -39.24 13.77
CA ALA A 356 20.41 -39.60 13.65
C ALA A 356 20.68 -40.84 14.50
N ASN A 357 21.55 -41.74 14.04
CA ASN A 357 21.91 -42.95 14.80
C ASN A 357 23.42 -43.12 14.95
N GLY A 358 23.81 -43.56 16.15
CA GLY A 358 25.18 -43.84 16.54
C GLY A 358 25.30 -45.17 17.28
N ALA A 359 26.51 -45.72 17.32
CA ALA A 359 26.79 -47.01 17.96
C ALA A 359 28.16 -46.98 18.62
N ALA A 360 28.24 -47.49 19.85
CA ALA A 360 29.49 -47.58 20.61
C ALA A 360 29.68 -48.99 21.16
N ASP A 361 30.83 -49.59 20.83
CA ASP A 361 31.22 -50.95 21.21
C ASP A 361 32.63 -50.91 21.85
N PRO A 362 32.73 -50.97 23.19
CA PRO A 362 34.01 -51.01 23.90
C PRO A 362 34.81 -52.29 23.65
N GLY A 363 34.24 -53.30 22.99
CA GLY A 363 34.82 -54.63 22.87
C GLY A 363 34.65 -55.47 24.13
N VAL A 364 35.46 -56.53 24.23
CA VAL A 364 35.44 -57.47 25.36
C VAL A 364 36.55 -57.10 26.34
N ALA A 365 36.18 -56.67 27.54
CA ALA A 365 37.11 -56.38 28.62
C ALA A 365 37.49 -57.66 29.38
N ASP A 366 38.79 -57.90 29.57
CA ASP A 366 39.27 -59.05 30.35
C ASP A 366 38.92 -58.92 31.85
N PRO A 367 39.01 -60.00 32.65
CA PRO A 367 38.83 -59.91 34.09
C PRO A 367 39.91 -59.00 34.69
N ASP A 368 39.49 -57.93 35.39
CA ASP A 368 40.33 -56.80 35.90
C ASP A 368 40.57 -55.64 34.93
N GLU A 369 39.90 -55.62 33.77
CA GLU A 369 39.94 -54.50 32.81
C GLU A 369 38.63 -53.72 32.75
N SER A 370 38.72 -52.44 32.37
CA SER A 370 37.58 -51.58 32.03
C SER A 370 37.85 -50.89 30.70
N LEU A 371 37.00 -51.15 29.71
CA LEU A 371 37.03 -50.53 28.40
C LEU A 371 35.87 -49.54 28.23
N SER A 372 36.06 -48.57 27.36
CA SER A 372 35.01 -47.64 26.97
C SER A 372 35.13 -47.26 25.51
N ASP A 373 34.00 -47.10 24.84
CA ASP A 373 33.90 -46.55 23.50
C ASP A 373 32.92 -45.38 23.47
N THR A 374 33.16 -44.41 22.59
CA THR A 374 32.35 -43.20 22.47
C THR A 374 32.11 -42.88 21.01
N ASP A 375 30.84 -42.84 20.63
CA ASP A 375 30.42 -42.27 19.36
C ASP A 375 29.92 -40.85 19.57
N ILE A 376 30.33 -39.91 18.71
CA ILE A 376 30.20 -38.46 18.95
C ILE A 376 29.40 -37.81 17.82
N LEU A 377 28.30 -37.17 18.18
CA LEU A 377 27.57 -36.23 17.33
C LEU A 377 27.99 -34.81 17.73
N THR A 378 28.78 -34.17 16.87
CA THR A 378 29.22 -32.78 17.06
C THR A 378 28.19 -31.83 16.47
N ILE A 379 27.84 -30.76 17.19
CA ILE A 379 26.99 -29.67 16.70
C ILE A 379 27.64 -28.32 17.01
N ASN A 380 27.39 -27.34 16.14
CA ASN A 380 27.85 -25.97 16.31
C ASN A 380 26.74 -25.09 16.89
N ILE A 381 27.11 -24.18 17.80
CA ILE A 381 26.20 -23.16 18.33
C ILE A 381 26.21 -21.97 17.35
N PRO A 382 25.04 -21.46 16.91
CA PRO A 382 24.99 -20.21 16.17
C PRO A 382 25.60 -19.07 16.99
N THR A 383 26.42 -18.23 16.37
CA THR A 383 26.94 -17.02 17.02
C THR A 383 25.77 -16.08 17.32
N VAL A 384 25.57 -15.73 18.58
CA VAL A 384 24.59 -14.72 19.00
C VAL A 384 25.31 -13.46 19.47
N ASP A 385 24.70 -12.31 19.25
CA ASP A 385 25.27 -11.04 19.66
C ASP A 385 24.98 -10.77 21.15
N GLY A 386 26.00 -10.65 21.99
CA GLY A 386 25.88 -10.38 23.44
C GLY A 386 26.38 -11.53 24.31
N GLU A 387 26.30 -11.34 25.63
CA GLU A 387 26.73 -12.32 26.61
C GLU A 387 25.61 -13.32 26.89
N LEU A 388 25.92 -14.62 26.79
CA LEU A 388 25.02 -15.68 27.24
C LEU A 388 24.98 -15.72 28.76
N ILE A 389 23.79 -15.53 29.33
CA ILE A 389 23.58 -15.64 30.78
C ILE A 389 22.99 -16.99 31.18
N GLU A 390 22.18 -17.58 30.31
CA GLU A 390 21.71 -18.95 30.46
C GLU A 390 21.71 -19.65 29.11
N PHE A 391 22.16 -20.90 29.10
CA PHE A 391 22.25 -21.71 27.89
C PHE A 391 21.94 -23.17 28.20
N TYR A 392 20.86 -23.68 27.60
CA TYR A 392 20.42 -25.05 27.78
C TYR A 392 20.38 -25.82 26.46
N VAL A 393 20.81 -27.07 26.50
CA VAL A 393 20.69 -28.03 25.40
C VAL A 393 19.57 -29.01 25.73
N TYR A 394 18.55 -29.05 24.90
CA TYR A 394 17.47 -30.01 24.95
C TYR A 394 17.72 -31.10 23.92
N VAL A 395 17.65 -32.35 24.35
CA VAL A 395 17.84 -33.52 23.49
C VAL A 395 16.63 -34.45 23.62
N LYS A 396 16.03 -34.80 22.48
CA LYS A 396 15.07 -35.90 22.36
C LYS A 396 15.78 -37.09 21.73
N GLY A 397 15.98 -38.14 22.51
CA GLY A 397 16.71 -39.32 22.06
C GLY A 397 16.38 -40.57 22.86
N GLU A 398 16.86 -41.70 22.37
CA GLU A 398 16.81 -42.97 23.06
C GLU A 398 18.14 -43.70 22.94
N ILE A 399 18.44 -44.52 23.95
CA ILE A 399 19.55 -45.47 23.93
C ILE A 399 19.01 -46.88 24.08
N THR A 400 19.60 -47.83 23.36
CA THR A 400 19.41 -49.25 23.56
C THR A 400 20.74 -49.86 23.99
N HIS A 401 20.74 -50.49 25.17
CA HIS A 401 21.90 -51.16 25.74
C HIS A 401 21.71 -52.67 25.62
N ASN A 402 22.74 -53.38 25.14
CA ASN A 402 22.80 -54.82 25.14
C ASN A 402 23.94 -55.25 26.08
N HIS A 403 23.58 -55.91 27.17
CA HIS A 403 24.45 -56.49 28.17
C HIS A 403 24.66 -57.98 27.88
N THR A 404 25.91 -58.38 27.71
CA THR A 404 26.26 -59.80 27.51
C THR A 404 26.86 -60.39 28.80
N SER A 405 27.82 -59.69 29.42
CA SER A 405 28.50 -60.16 30.65
C SER A 405 29.23 -59.03 31.40
N GLY A 406 29.62 -59.29 32.65
CA GLY A 406 30.40 -58.37 33.49
C GLY A 406 29.57 -57.19 34.03
N THR A 407 30.16 -55.98 34.07
CA THR A 407 29.45 -54.73 34.39
C THR A 407 29.50 -53.81 33.17
N THR A 408 28.35 -53.44 32.62
CA THR A 408 28.28 -52.62 31.40
C THR A 408 27.30 -51.47 31.58
N SER A 409 27.51 -50.38 30.85
CA SER A 409 26.54 -49.29 30.79
C SER A 409 26.70 -48.48 29.52
N SER A 410 25.58 -48.06 28.94
CA SER A 410 25.53 -47.03 27.89
C SER A 410 24.83 -45.79 28.43
N ALA A 411 25.34 -44.62 28.05
CA ALA A 411 24.76 -43.34 28.42
C ALA A 411 24.76 -42.39 27.23
N LEU A 412 23.65 -41.66 27.06
CA LEU A 412 23.62 -40.48 26.22
C LEU A 412 24.05 -39.29 27.07
N ARG A 413 25.04 -38.54 26.59
CA ARG A 413 25.62 -37.40 27.30
C ARG A 413 25.69 -36.20 26.39
N VAL A 414 25.61 -35.01 26.97
CA VAL A 414 26.04 -33.78 26.31
C VAL A 414 27.33 -33.38 27.02
N ASN A 415 28.42 -33.33 26.26
CA ASN A 415 29.78 -33.25 26.79
C ASN A 415 29.97 -34.32 27.89
N SER A 416 30.25 -33.89 29.12
CA SER A 416 30.45 -34.81 30.26
C SER A 416 29.17 -35.13 31.04
N GLY A 417 28.07 -34.42 30.80
CA GLY A 417 26.85 -34.56 31.58
C GLY A 417 25.87 -35.59 31.00
N SER A 418 25.37 -36.50 31.83
CA SER A 418 24.48 -37.60 31.39
C SER A 418 23.02 -37.16 31.32
N MET A 419 22.40 -37.37 30.15
CA MET A 419 20.98 -37.11 29.90
C MET A 419 20.13 -38.31 30.31
N ILE A 420 20.54 -39.49 29.86
CA ILE A 420 19.96 -40.80 30.18
C ILE A 420 21.08 -41.84 30.21
N SER A 421 20.90 -42.89 31.00
CA SER A 421 21.82 -44.02 31.05
C SER A 421 21.07 -45.33 31.33
N ARG A 422 21.69 -46.44 30.94
CA ARG A 422 21.18 -47.79 31.15
C ARG A 422 22.35 -48.74 31.38
N SER A 423 22.17 -49.73 32.25
CA SER A 423 23.19 -50.73 32.61
C SER A 423 22.68 -52.18 32.52
N THR A 424 21.50 -52.37 31.92
CA THR A 424 20.87 -53.68 31.71
C THR A 424 20.28 -53.73 30.29
N ASP A 425 20.06 -54.92 29.74
CA ASP A 425 19.45 -55.10 28.42
C ASP A 425 18.17 -54.28 28.21
N GLY A 426 18.06 -53.55 27.10
CA GLY A 426 16.84 -52.88 26.63
C GLY A 426 17.00 -51.40 26.28
N THR A 427 15.87 -50.69 26.14
CA THR A 427 15.83 -49.30 25.65
C THR A 427 15.39 -48.32 26.74
N THR A 428 15.92 -47.09 26.69
CA THR A 428 15.51 -45.97 27.56
C THR A 428 15.54 -44.68 26.76
N ALA A 429 14.53 -43.83 26.95
CA ALA A 429 14.39 -42.57 26.22
C ALA A 429 14.47 -41.37 27.16
N THR A 430 14.82 -40.21 26.60
CA THR A 430 14.82 -38.92 27.28
C THR A 430 13.42 -38.53 27.76
N SER A 431 13.34 -37.75 28.84
CA SER A 431 12.07 -37.28 29.41
C SER A 431 12.29 -36.06 30.32
N GLY A 432 11.22 -35.31 30.57
CA GLY A 432 11.22 -34.18 31.51
C GLY A 432 10.68 -32.88 30.94
N TYR A 433 10.82 -32.66 29.62
CA TYR A 433 10.44 -31.40 28.98
C TYR A 433 9.62 -31.59 27.71
N THR A 434 8.86 -30.55 27.36
CA THR A 434 8.06 -30.44 26.15
C THR A 434 8.51 -29.24 25.35
N ILE A 435 8.86 -29.44 24.08
CA ILE A 435 9.29 -28.38 23.16
C ILE A 435 8.40 -28.42 21.92
N ASN A 436 7.78 -27.28 21.59
CA ASN A 436 6.87 -27.15 20.44
C ASN A 436 5.81 -28.26 20.37
N GLY A 437 5.16 -28.56 21.50
CA GLY A 437 4.15 -29.63 21.62
C GLY A 437 4.71 -31.07 21.70
N ASN A 438 6.00 -31.27 21.47
CA ASN A 438 6.63 -32.59 21.52
C ASN A 438 7.20 -32.87 22.90
N THR A 439 6.78 -33.97 23.53
CA THR A 439 7.26 -34.40 24.84
C THR A 439 8.52 -35.27 24.71
N GLY A 440 9.18 -35.54 25.83
CA GLY A 440 10.28 -36.50 25.87
C GLY A 440 11.66 -35.89 25.64
N TYR A 441 11.83 -34.59 25.92
CA TYR A 441 13.15 -33.97 25.94
C TYR A 441 13.77 -34.09 27.32
N SER A 442 15.07 -34.33 27.38
CA SER A 442 15.89 -34.09 28.56
C SER A 442 16.68 -32.79 28.33
N ARG A 443 17.03 -32.08 29.41
CA ARG A 443 17.76 -30.80 29.36
C ARG A 443 19.05 -30.88 30.16
N ILE A 444 20.07 -30.17 29.71
CA ILE A 444 21.29 -29.90 30.47
C ILE A 444 21.73 -28.44 30.31
N ASP A 445 22.39 -27.91 31.33
CA ASP A 445 23.08 -26.63 31.31
C ASP A 445 24.41 -26.77 30.57
N ALA A 446 24.66 -25.86 29.62
CA ALA A 446 25.86 -25.83 28.80
C ALA A 446 26.56 -24.46 28.86
N LEU A 447 26.25 -23.63 29.85
CA LEU A 447 26.85 -22.31 30.00
C LEU A 447 28.39 -22.40 30.07
N GLY A 448 29.08 -21.63 29.24
CA GLY A 448 30.55 -21.61 29.14
C GLY A 448 31.16 -22.65 28.20
N GLU A 449 30.36 -23.54 27.60
CA GLU A 449 30.83 -24.50 26.61
C GLU A 449 31.03 -23.82 25.24
N THR A 450 32.17 -24.07 24.60
CA THR A 450 32.48 -23.52 23.27
C THR A 450 32.15 -24.47 22.12
N THR A 451 31.98 -25.76 22.44
CA THR A 451 31.55 -26.81 21.53
C THR A 451 30.57 -27.75 22.25
N ILE A 452 29.60 -28.28 21.51
CA ILE A 452 28.62 -29.22 22.06
C ILE A 452 28.77 -30.56 21.35
N ASN A 453 29.11 -31.57 22.14
CA ASN A 453 29.24 -32.96 21.70
C ASN A 453 28.15 -33.80 22.36
N VAL A 454 27.25 -34.35 21.56
CA VAL A 454 26.29 -35.35 22.03
C VAL A 454 26.94 -36.73 21.90
N ASN A 455 27.29 -37.33 23.03
CA ASN A 455 28.08 -38.54 23.11
C ASN A 455 27.21 -39.75 23.47
N LEU A 456 27.34 -40.83 22.70
CA LEU A 456 26.94 -42.17 23.14
C LEU A 456 28.16 -42.83 23.77
N TYR A 457 28.19 -42.88 25.10
CA TYR A 457 29.30 -43.43 25.87
C TYR A 457 28.93 -44.82 26.40
N THR A 458 29.64 -45.86 25.95
CA THR A 458 29.44 -47.24 26.43
C THR A 458 30.68 -47.74 27.17
N THR A 459 30.47 -48.43 28.29
CA THR A 459 31.51 -49.03 29.12
C THR A 459 31.27 -50.52 29.30
N ALA A 460 32.36 -51.27 29.37
CA ALA A 460 32.36 -52.68 29.73
C ALA A 460 33.53 -52.97 30.68
N ALA A 461 33.24 -53.63 31.81
CA ALA A 461 34.24 -54.00 32.80
C ALA A 461 34.09 -55.47 33.21
N GLY A 462 35.22 -56.18 33.24
CA GLY A 462 35.29 -57.55 33.73
C GLY A 462 35.14 -57.65 35.24
N ILE A 463 34.71 -58.82 35.74
CA ILE A 463 34.57 -59.12 37.17
C ILE A 463 35.54 -60.26 37.52
N LEU A 464 36.45 -59.98 38.46
CA LEU A 464 37.39 -60.98 38.96
C LEU A 464 36.66 -62.18 39.61
N PRO A 465 37.20 -63.42 39.45
CA PRO A 465 38.44 -63.75 38.75
C PRO A 465 38.27 -64.17 37.28
N SER A 466 37.05 -64.28 36.74
CA SER A 466 36.84 -65.03 35.49
C SER A 466 35.72 -64.55 34.57
N THR A 467 35.10 -63.42 34.83
CA THR A 467 34.00 -62.92 33.99
C THR A 467 34.50 -61.75 33.16
N ASN A 468 34.45 -61.87 31.84
CA ASN A 468 34.72 -60.77 30.94
C ASN A 468 33.58 -59.74 31.02
N GLY A 469 33.86 -58.50 30.65
CA GLY A 469 32.86 -57.47 30.43
C GLY A 469 32.55 -57.36 28.95
N GLU A 470 31.29 -57.49 28.56
CA GLU A 470 30.89 -57.36 27.15
C GLU A 470 29.49 -56.76 27.07
N GLY A 471 29.35 -55.69 26.31
CA GLY A 471 28.07 -55.06 26.02
C GLY A 471 28.20 -53.92 25.02
N THR A 472 27.13 -53.64 24.30
CA THR A 472 27.09 -52.65 23.22
C THR A 472 26.00 -51.61 23.47
N GLY A 473 26.20 -50.40 22.94
CA GLY A 473 25.22 -49.33 22.96
C GLY A 473 24.85 -48.87 21.56
N THR A 474 23.58 -48.63 21.32
CA THR A 474 23.09 -47.89 20.15
C THR A 474 22.25 -46.71 20.59
N GLY A 475 22.36 -45.58 19.90
CA GLY A 475 21.67 -44.34 20.22
C GLY A 475 20.90 -43.82 19.02
N LYS A 476 19.75 -43.19 19.29
CA LYS A 476 19.02 -42.38 18.31
C LYS A 476 18.75 -40.99 18.86
N ILE A 477 18.92 -39.98 18.02
CA ILE A 477 18.57 -38.59 18.32
C ILE A 477 17.53 -38.13 17.32
N TYR A 478 16.37 -37.72 17.83
CA TYR A 478 15.22 -37.26 17.05
C TYR A 478 15.18 -35.75 16.92
N ASP A 479 15.64 -35.01 17.93
CA ASP A 479 15.72 -33.55 17.87
C ASP A 479 16.70 -33.00 18.92
N ILE A 480 17.38 -31.91 18.58
CA ILE A 480 18.23 -31.11 19.45
C ILE A 480 17.80 -29.65 19.31
N VAL A 481 17.52 -29.01 20.45
CA VAL A 481 17.09 -27.61 20.51
C VAL A 481 17.94 -26.87 21.54
N LEU A 482 18.32 -25.65 21.20
CA LEU A 482 19.08 -24.76 22.07
C LEU A 482 18.14 -23.69 22.64
N GLN A 483 18.18 -23.47 23.96
CA GLN A 483 17.49 -22.36 24.61
C GLN A 483 18.52 -21.39 25.15
N LEU A 484 18.41 -20.12 24.76
CA LEU A 484 19.38 -19.08 25.08
C LEU A 484 18.67 -17.92 25.78
N LYS A 485 19.38 -17.30 26.72
CA LYS A 485 19.05 -16.00 27.31
C LYS A 485 20.30 -15.12 27.23
N VAL A 486 20.17 -13.89 26.72
CA VAL A 486 21.33 -13.06 26.33
C VAL A 486 21.14 -11.62 26.80
N GLN A 487 22.21 -10.99 27.29
CA GLN A 487 22.22 -9.57 27.67
C GLN A 487 23.51 -8.89 27.20
N SER A 488 23.63 -7.59 27.44
CA SER A 488 24.90 -6.86 27.37
C SER A 488 25.65 -6.99 28.69
N ASP A 489 26.97 -7.20 28.64
CA ASP A 489 27.80 -7.21 29.85
C ASP A 489 27.99 -5.79 30.38
N VAL A 490 27.07 -5.35 31.24
CA VAL A 490 27.12 -4.04 31.90
C VAL A 490 27.99 -4.03 33.15
N VAL A 491 28.36 -5.21 33.67
CA VAL A 491 29.11 -5.34 34.93
C VAL A 491 30.61 -5.23 34.69
N ASN A 492 31.13 -5.98 33.70
CA ASN A 492 32.55 -5.97 33.38
C ASN A 492 32.86 -5.02 32.20
N GLU A 493 31.90 -4.78 31.31
CA GLU A 493 32.11 -4.00 30.09
C GLU A 493 31.14 -2.80 29.91
N LEU A 494 30.83 -2.09 31.00
CA LEU A 494 29.89 -0.93 31.00
C LEU A 494 30.08 0.05 29.83
N ASN A 495 31.32 0.43 29.53
CA ASN A 495 31.62 1.36 28.43
C ASN A 495 31.25 0.76 27.07
N ALA A 496 31.52 -0.53 26.85
CA ALA A 496 31.20 -1.22 25.60
C ALA A 496 29.68 -1.43 25.46
N ALA A 497 28.99 -1.78 26.55
CA ALA A 497 27.54 -1.88 26.57
C ALA A 497 26.88 -0.52 26.26
N THR A 498 27.35 0.56 26.89
CA THR A 498 26.85 1.93 26.64
C THR A 498 27.10 2.35 25.19
N ASP A 499 28.29 2.09 24.67
CA ASP A 499 28.63 2.34 23.27
C ASP A 499 27.77 1.52 22.30
N LYS A 500 27.41 0.29 22.67
CA LYS A 500 26.59 -0.59 21.84
C LYS A 500 25.17 -0.06 21.75
N VAL A 501 24.51 0.20 22.88
CA VAL A 501 23.11 0.66 22.91
C VAL A 501 22.97 2.04 22.26
N SER A 502 23.90 2.96 22.53
CA SER A 502 23.89 4.30 21.92
C SER A 502 24.10 4.27 20.40
N LYS A 503 24.70 3.20 19.84
CA LYS A 503 24.87 3.01 18.39
C LYS A 503 23.69 2.27 17.74
N ILE A 504 22.72 1.77 18.51
CA ILE A 504 21.49 1.19 17.96
C ILE A 504 20.67 2.31 17.33
N LYS A 505 20.58 2.24 16.00
CA LYS A 505 19.81 3.22 15.22
C LYS A 505 18.32 2.97 15.33
N GLU A 506 17.94 1.69 15.36
CA GLU A 506 16.56 1.24 15.21
C GLU A 506 16.35 -0.02 16.06
N ILE A 507 15.19 -0.09 16.71
CA ILE A 507 14.62 -1.33 17.24
C ILE A 507 13.44 -1.73 16.36
N TYR A 508 12.81 -2.87 16.63
CA TYR A 508 11.69 -3.35 15.84
C TYR A 508 10.47 -3.62 16.71
N THR A 509 9.28 -3.47 16.13
CA THR A 509 8.04 -3.81 16.80
C THR A 509 7.09 -4.49 15.84
N GLY A 510 6.26 -5.38 16.39
CA GLY A 510 5.24 -6.11 15.63
C GLY A 510 3.82 -5.70 16.00
N VAL A 511 3.63 -4.47 16.48
CA VAL A 511 2.31 -3.87 16.75
C VAL A 511 1.74 -3.29 15.47
N ASP A 512 0.41 -3.16 15.36
CA ASP A 512 -0.22 -2.65 14.14
C ASP A 512 0.14 -1.18 13.87
N GLY A 513 0.13 -0.78 12.59
CA GLY A 513 0.47 0.57 12.14
C GLY A 513 -0.55 1.65 12.52
N LEU A 514 -0.55 2.76 11.79
CA LEU A 514 -1.47 3.88 11.98
C LEU A 514 -2.94 3.48 11.78
N THR A 515 -3.84 4.25 12.39
CA THR A 515 -5.29 4.14 12.17
C THR A 515 -5.76 5.05 11.06
N ASN A 516 -6.86 4.67 10.42
CA ASN A 516 -7.55 5.49 9.42
C ASN A 516 -7.89 6.88 10.02
N SER A 517 -7.57 7.94 9.29
CA SER A 517 -7.87 9.34 9.65
C SER A 517 -8.83 10.04 8.68
N PHE A 518 -9.23 9.37 7.60
CA PHE A 518 -10.17 9.88 6.61
C PHE A 518 -11.63 9.69 7.02
N THR A 519 -12.52 10.50 6.45
CA THR A 519 -13.96 10.44 6.69
C THR A 519 -14.54 9.12 6.19
N GLY A 520 -15.22 8.36 7.07
CA GLY A 520 -15.74 7.01 6.78
C GLY A 520 -14.81 5.88 7.23
N GLY A 521 -13.52 6.16 7.43
CA GLY A 521 -12.53 5.17 7.87
C GLY A 521 -12.56 4.90 9.38
N ALA A 522 -12.36 3.64 9.76
CA ALA A 522 -12.23 3.22 11.15
C ALA A 522 -11.12 2.17 11.32
N GLY A 523 -10.58 2.03 12.54
CA GLY A 523 -9.60 0.99 12.86
C GLY A 523 -8.20 1.23 12.28
N ASN A 524 -7.39 0.18 12.26
CA ASN A 524 -6.04 0.20 11.69
C ASN A 524 -6.09 0.20 10.17
N VAL A 525 -5.12 0.86 9.53
CA VAL A 525 -4.93 0.81 8.08
C VAL A 525 -4.30 -0.53 7.73
N THR A 526 -5.03 -1.42 7.06
CA THR A 526 -4.55 -2.79 6.77
C THR A 526 -4.42 -3.10 5.29
N THR A 527 -4.96 -2.24 4.41
CA THR A 527 -4.89 -2.39 2.96
C THR A 527 -4.20 -1.22 2.26
N GLY A 528 -3.73 -1.45 1.04
CA GLY A 528 -3.06 -0.40 0.25
C GLY A 528 -3.97 0.78 -0.14
N LEU A 529 -5.26 0.51 -0.38
CA LEU A 529 -6.23 1.56 -0.71
C LEU A 529 -6.53 2.46 0.50
N GLU A 530 -6.68 1.88 1.70
CA GLU A 530 -6.81 2.65 2.94
C GLU A 530 -5.57 3.49 3.21
N ALA A 531 -4.36 2.92 3.04
CA ALA A 531 -3.11 3.65 3.24
C ALA A 531 -2.98 4.83 2.27
N HIS A 532 -3.41 4.66 1.02
CA HIS A 532 -3.44 5.73 0.03
C HIS A 532 -4.37 6.88 0.46
N ARG A 533 -5.59 6.57 0.94
CA ARG A 533 -6.52 7.59 1.47
C ARG A 533 -6.00 8.26 2.73
N ASP A 534 -5.47 7.50 3.68
CA ASP A 534 -4.93 8.05 4.92
C ASP A 534 -3.77 9.01 4.63
N ILE A 535 -2.88 8.69 3.68
CA ILE A 535 -1.81 9.60 3.26
C ILE A 535 -2.37 10.88 2.63
N LEU A 536 -3.39 10.79 1.79
CA LEU A 536 -4.04 11.96 1.18
C LEU A 536 -4.60 12.90 2.26
N VAL A 537 -5.34 12.37 3.23
CA VAL A 537 -5.91 13.18 4.31
C VAL A 537 -4.83 13.72 5.23
N ARG A 538 -4.01 12.84 5.81
CA ARG A 538 -3.06 13.16 6.87
C ARG A 538 -2.00 14.17 6.44
N TYR A 539 -1.56 14.12 5.19
CA TYR A 539 -0.48 14.99 4.71
C TYR A 539 -0.97 16.14 3.84
N THR A 540 -2.06 15.97 3.10
CA THR A 540 -2.51 16.96 2.12
C THR A 540 -3.83 17.66 2.50
N GLY A 541 -4.55 17.15 3.50
CA GLY A 541 -5.88 17.63 3.91
C GLY A 541 -6.99 17.27 2.91
N THR A 542 -6.70 16.39 1.94
CA THR A 542 -7.67 15.99 0.92
C THR A 542 -8.51 14.84 1.44
N ASP A 543 -9.75 15.14 1.85
CA ASP A 543 -10.71 14.18 2.38
C ASP A 543 -12.09 14.39 1.77
N GLU A 544 -12.86 13.31 1.64
CA GLU A 544 -14.26 13.30 1.23
C GLU A 544 -14.96 12.10 1.86
N SER A 545 -16.28 12.20 2.05
CA SER A 545 -17.09 11.05 2.41
C SER A 545 -17.10 10.01 1.27
N ASP A 546 -17.21 8.74 1.64
CA ASP A 546 -17.19 7.61 0.70
C ASP A 546 -18.20 7.76 -0.45
N ALA A 547 -19.42 8.26 -0.14
CA ALA A 547 -20.47 8.49 -1.12
C ALA A 547 -20.14 9.58 -2.17
N ASN A 548 -19.19 10.47 -1.87
CA ASN A 548 -18.74 11.53 -2.78
C ASN A 548 -17.53 11.09 -3.62
N ILE A 549 -16.92 9.94 -3.32
CA ILE A 549 -15.79 9.41 -4.07
C ILE A 549 -16.32 8.54 -5.20
N TYR A 550 -16.06 8.95 -6.44
CA TYR A 550 -16.53 8.22 -7.59
C TYR A 550 -15.83 6.85 -7.70
N ASN A 551 -16.62 5.81 -7.99
CA ASN A 551 -16.26 4.39 -8.05
C ASN A 551 -15.89 3.73 -6.71
N TRP A 552 -16.19 4.36 -5.57
CA TRP A 552 -15.86 3.82 -4.25
C TRP A 552 -16.60 2.51 -3.92
N ASP A 553 -17.92 2.60 -3.70
CA ASP A 553 -18.83 1.49 -3.31
C ASP A 553 -19.91 1.21 -4.38
N THR A 554 -19.85 1.90 -5.51
CA THR A 554 -20.80 1.80 -6.62
C THR A 554 -20.07 1.81 -7.96
N ASN A 555 -20.74 1.33 -9.02
CA ASN A 555 -20.19 1.14 -10.36
C ASN A 555 -19.04 0.12 -10.41
N LEU A 556 -17.80 0.55 -10.13
CA LEU A 556 -16.66 -0.35 -10.05
C LEU A 556 -16.56 -1.03 -8.68
N ASP A 557 -17.01 -0.36 -7.59
CA ASP A 557 -16.91 -0.89 -6.22
C ASP A 557 -15.47 -1.34 -5.87
N ILE A 558 -14.57 -0.37 -5.88
CA ILE A 558 -13.15 -0.63 -5.58
C ILE A 558 -12.96 -1.03 -4.11
N GLU A 559 -13.82 -0.56 -3.20
CA GLU A 559 -13.81 -0.95 -1.79
C GLU A 559 -13.95 -2.47 -1.66
N ALA A 560 -14.93 -3.08 -2.34
CA ALA A 560 -15.10 -4.53 -2.31
C ALA A 560 -13.86 -5.27 -2.84
N SER A 561 -13.18 -4.71 -3.85
CA SER A 561 -12.08 -5.36 -4.56
C SER A 561 -10.69 -5.16 -3.95
N ARG A 562 -10.52 -4.18 -3.05
CA ARG A 562 -9.21 -3.86 -2.42
C ARG A 562 -9.24 -3.87 -0.91
N ILE A 563 -10.40 -3.67 -0.29
CA ILE A 563 -10.60 -3.63 1.15
C ILE A 563 -11.32 -4.89 1.64
N THR A 564 -12.53 -5.16 1.12
CA THR A 564 -13.31 -6.34 1.55
C THR A 564 -12.64 -7.65 1.12
N THR A 565 -12.11 -7.69 -0.11
CA THR A 565 -11.11 -8.67 -0.54
C THR A 565 -9.75 -8.03 -0.34
N PRO A 566 -9.08 -8.28 0.80
CA PRO A 566 -8.01 -7.41 1.25
C PRO A 566 -6.76 -7.59 0.40
N TRP A 567 -6.35 -6.51 -0.23
CA TRP A 567 -4.99 -6.36 -0.72
C TRP A 567 -4.16 -5.71 0.39
N GLY A 568 -3.60 -6.56 1.26
CA GLY A 568 -2.99 -6.16 2.51
C GLY A 568 -1.63 -5.50 2.32
N ILE A 569 -1.29 -4.62 3.25
CA ILE A 569 -0.07 -3.81 3.25
C ILE A 569 0.84 -4.10 4.44
N ARG A 570 2.16 -4.00 4.25
CA ARG A 570 3.14 -3.65 5.30
C ARG A 570 4.11 -2.63 4.74
N TRP A 571 3.95 -1.38 5.14
CA TRP A 571 4.76 -0.27 4.64
C TRP A 571 5.24 0.60 5.79
N TRP A 572 6.47 1.10 5.71
CA TRP A 572 6.99 2.05 6.69
C TRP A 572 7.99 3.03 6.07
N ALA A 573 8.08 4.22 6.67
CA ALA A 573 9.07 5.23 6.34
C ALA A 573 9.65 5.87 7.60
N LEU A 574 10.97 5.81 7.71
CA LEU A 574 11.74 6.45 8.80
C LEU A 574 12.31 7.81 8.40
N LYS A 575 12.33 8.09 7.10
CA LYS A 575 12.91 9.29 6.50
C LYS A 575 11.96 9.83 5.44
N PRO A 576 11.96 11.15 5.20
CA PRO A 576 11.04 11.79 4.27
C PRO A 576 11.14 11.20 2.86
N VAL A 577 10.02 10.68 2.36
CA VAL A 577 9.78 10.33 0.97
C VAL A 577 8.73 11.29 0.42
N ASN A 578 8.84 11.70 -0.84
CA ASN A 578 7.85 12.60 -1.43
C ASN A 578 6.46 11.95 -1.48
N VAL A 579 5.42 12.67 -1.03
CA VAL A 579 4.05 12.13 -0.93
C VAL A 579 3.56 11.58 -2.26
N ARG A 580 3.77 12.31 -3.37
CA ARG A 580 3.37 11.85 -4.69
C ARG A 580 4.00 10.51 -5.06
N LYS A 581 5.30 10.33 -4.79
CA LYS A 581 5.98 9.05 -5.04
C LYS A 581 5.38 7.90 -4.23
N THR A 582 5.02 8.14 -2.97
CA THR A 582 4.37 7.13 -2.14
C THR A 582 2.98 6.79 -2.64
N LEU A 583 2.18 7.78 -3.05
CA LEU A 583 0.85 7.53 -3.63
C LEU A 583 0.95 6.74 -4.95
N ASP A 584 1.85 7.14 -5.85
CA ASP A 584 2.09 6.43 -7.11
C ASP A 584 2.58 4.99 -6.87
N GLN A 585 3.42 4.77 -5.85
CA GLN A 585 3.86 3.43 -5.44
C GLN A 585 2.67 2.57 -4.99
N LEU A 586 1.82 3.07 -4.10
CA LEU A 586 0.66 2.32 -3.61
C LEU A 586 -0.33 2.03 -4.74
N GLN A 587 -0.56 2.97 -5.65
CA GLN A 587 -1.40 2.73 -6.83
C GLN A 587 -0.88 1.57 -7.71
N TYR A 588 0.44 1.49 -7.91
CA TYR A 588 1.08 0.41 -8.66
C TYR A 588 1.00 -0.93 -7.92
N GLU A 589 1.53 -1.00 -6.70
CA GLU A 589 1.61 -2.26 -5.94
C GLU A 589 0.23 -2.85 -5.62
N PHE A 590 -0.82 -2.02 -5.57
CA PHE A 590 -2.18 -2.44 -5.23
C PHE A 590 -3.16 -2.38 -6.41
N GLY A 591 -2.67 -2.15 -7.63
CA GLY A 591 -3.46 -2.29 -8.85
C GLY A 591 -4.69 -1.37 -8.93
N PHE A 592 -4.53 -0.07 -8.67
CA PHE A 592 -5.59 0.92 -8.86
C PHE A 592 -5.03 2.29 -9.26
N ILE A 593 -5.87 3.17 -9.78
CA ILE A 593 -5.47 4.50 -10.25
C ILE A 593 -6.35 5.55 -9.62
N PHE A 594 -5.73 6.50 -8.94
CA PHE A 594 -6.40 7.69 -8.44
C PHE A 594 -6.28 8.85 -9.43
N LYS A 595 -7.38 9.60 -9.61
CA LYS A 595 -7.38 10.87 -10.35
C LYS A 595 -8.52 11.78 -9.90
N TRP A 596 -8.39 13.06 -10.23
CA TRP A 596 -9.52 13.98 -10.17
C TRP A 596 -10.40 13.83 -11.43
N ARG A 597 -11.71 14.01 -11.26
CA ARG A 597 -12.65 14.08 -12.38
C ARG A 597 -12.77 15.51 -12.89
N ALA A 598 -13.37 15.68 -14.07
CA ALA A 598 -13.58 17.02 -14.65
C ALA A 598 -14.44 17.95 -13.78
N ASP A 599 -15.33 17.38 -12.95
CA ASP A 599 -16.14 18.13 -11.97
C ASP A 599 -15.34 18.59 -10.74
N GLY A 600 -14.21 17.93 -10.44
CA GLY A 600 -13.36 18.17 -9.27
C GLY A 600 -13.46 17.09 -8.19
N SER A 601 -14.33 16.09 -8.36
CA SER A 601 -14.47 14.97 -7.41
C SER A 601 -13.28 14.01 -7.45
N LEU A 602 -13.02 13.37 -6.32
CA LEU A 602 -12.05 12.28 -6.19
C LEU A 602 -12.58 11.04 -6.93
N SER A 603 -11.68 10.28 -7.56
CA SER A 603 -12.07 9.04 -8.23
C SER A 603 -10.98 7.97 -8.20
N TYR A 604 -11.42 6.72 -8.09
CA TYR A 604 -10.57 5.54 -8.21
C TYR A 604 -10.97 4.69 -9.41
N TRP A 605 -10.00 4.04 -10.04
CA TRP A 605 -10.21 3.26 -11.26
C TRP A 605 -9.36 2.00 -11.22
N TYR A 606 -9.90 0.88 -11.68
CA TYR A 606 -9.18 -0.38 -11.83
C TYR A 606 -9.85 -1.26 -12.90
N VAL A 607 -9.18 -2.33 -13.31
CA VAL A 607 -9.73 -3.33 -14.23
C VAL A 607 -10.47 -4.42 -13.44
N LYS A 608 -11.78 -4.57 -13.68
CA LYS A 608 -12.61 -5.62 -13.08
C LYS A 608 -12.19 -7.02 -13.54
N ASP A 609 -12.55 -8.03 -12.75
CA ASP A 609 -12.39 -9.44 -13.14
C ASP A 609 -13.16 -9.76 -14.40
N ASP A 610 -14.44 -9.38 -14.40
CA ASP A 610 -15.37 -9.59 -15.49
C ASP A 610 -16.20 -8.33 -15.76
N TYR A 611 -16.70 -8.24 -16.99
CA TYR A 611 -17.56 -7.17 -17.45
C TYR A 611 -18.89 -7.72 -17.97
N ILE A 612 -19.98 -7.07 -17.57
CA ILE A 612 -21.35 -7.45 -17.94
C ILE A 612 -21.85 -6.49 -19.03
N ASP A 613 -22.20 -7.06 -20.18
CA ASP A 613 -22.76 -6.33 -21.31
C ASP A 613 -24.10 -5.66 -20.94
N GLY A 614 -24.25 -4.38 -21.24
CA GLY A 614 -25.43 -3.58 -20.90
C GLY A 614 -25.37 -2.92 -19.52
N THR A 615 -24.34 -3.22 -18.72
CA THR A 615 -24.25 -2.78 -17.32
C THR A 615 -22.94 -2.03 -17.06
N ASP A 616 -21.81 -2.58 -17.45
CA ASP A 616 -20.49 -2.06 -17.08
C ASP A 616 -19.92 -1.05 -18.10
N GLU A 617 -20.39 -1.07 -19.35
CA GLU A 617 -19.93 -0.10 -20.34
C GLU A 617 -20.60 1.26 -20.19
N ALA A 618 -19.79 2.32 -20.13
CA ALA A 618 -20.24 3.71 -20.13
C ALA A 618 -20.86 4.13 -21.47
N ALA A 619 -20.47 3.48 -22.57
CA ALA A 619 -21.02 3.72 -23.90
C ALA A 619 -20.81 2.54 -24.86
N LYS A 620 -21.80 2.33 -25.75
CA LYS A 620 -21.67 1.48 -26.94
C LYS A 620 -21.62 2.35 -28.20
N LEU A 621 -20.43 2.54 -28.74
CA LEU A 621 -20.19 3.41 -29.89
C LEU A 621 -20.46 2.67 -31.20
N THR A 622 -21.18 3.32 -32.13
CA THR A 622 -21.45 2.80 -33.47
C THR A 622 -20.69 3.60 -34.53
N GLU A 623 -20.74 3.14 -35.79
CA GLU A 623 -20.17 3.85 -36.96
C GLU A 623 -20.67 5.29 -37.12
N LYS A 624 -21.82 5.63 -36.52
CA LYS A 624 -22.39 6.99 -36.56
C LYS A 624 -21.82 7.93 -35.50
N ASP A 625 -21.13 7.37 -34.49
CA ASP A 625 -20.71 8.11 -33.30
C ASP A 625 -19.25 8.54 -33.35
N VAL A 626 -18.44 7.93 -34.23
CA VAL A 626 -17.00 8.22 -34.35
C VAL A 626 -16.58 8.45 -35.80
N ARG A 627 -15.40 9.06 -35.99
CA ARG A 627 -14.68 9.12 -37.27
C ARG A 627 -13.20 8.84 -37.07
N LYS A 628 -12.47 8.63 -38.17
CA LYS A 628 -11.03 8.34 -38.17
C LYS A 628 -10.65 7.17 -37.27
N LEU A 629 -11.50 6.14 -37.25
CA LEU A 629 -11.22 4.91 -36.51
C LEU A 629 -9.90 4.30 -37.03
N LYS A 630 -8.98 4.06 -36.11
CA LYS A 630 -7.74 3.35 -36.34
C LYS A 630 -7.64 2.24 -35.30
N VAL A 631 -7.50 1.02 -35.78
CA VAL A 631 -7.30 -0.17 -34.95
C VAL A 631 -5.90 -0.68 -35.17
N SER A 632 -5.20 -0.94 -34.08
CA SER A 632 -3.85 -1.50 -34.05
C SER A 632 -3.73 -2.51 -32.92
N ASN A 633 -2.68 -3.30 -32.93
CA ASN A 633 -2.34 -4.17 -31.81
C ASN A 633 -1.37 -3.45 -30.86
N SER A 634 -1.31 -3.93 -29.63
CA SER A 634 -0.32 -3.46 -28.68
C SER A 634 1.11 -3.85 -29.10
N PRO A 635 2.13 -3.01 -28.83
CA PRO A 635 3.53 -3.32 -29.13
C PRO A 635 4.01 -4.60 -28.42
N PHE A 636 4.89 -5.37 -29.06
CA PHE A 636 5.49 -6.55 -28.41
C PHE A 636 6.30 -6.19 -27.17
N GLY A 637 6.95 -5.03 -27.18
CA GLY A 637 7.83 -4.58 -26.08
C GLY A 637 7.11 -4.20 -24.78
N GLU A 638 5.76 -4.13 -24.78
CA GLU A 638 4.98 -3.91 -23.56
C GLU A 638 4.34 -5.18 -23.02
N LEU A 639 4.56 -6.34 -23.66
CA LEU A 639 4.02 -7.60 -23.15
C LEU A 639 4.69 -7.95 -21.82
N LEU A 640 3.90 -8.39 -20.85
CA LEU A 640 4.38 -8.81 -19.53
C LEU A 640 4.07 -10.30 -19.33
N THR A 641 4.98 -11.15 -19.81
CA THR A 641 4.73 -12.61 -19.87
C THR A 641 5.44 -13.41 -18.79
N LYS A 642 6.41 -12.80 -18.11
CA LYS A 642 7.10 -13.35 -16.94
C LYS A 642 7.61 -12.22 -16.05
N MET A 643 7.41 -12.36 -14.75
CA MET A 643 7.95 -11.43 -13.76
C MET A 643 8.72 -12.21 -12.69
N ASN A 644 9.85 -11.67 -12.24
CA ASN A 644 10.51 -12.08 -11.01
C ASN A 644 10.11 -11.07 -9.95
N ILE A 645 9.21 -11.47 -9.05
CA ILE A 645 8.55 -10.60 -8.10
C ILE A 645 9.09 -10.88 -6.71
N ASN A 646 9.68 -9.88 -6.09
CA ASN A 646 10.11 -9.90 -4.69
C ASN A 646 9.15 -9.05 -3.87
N TYR A 647 8.55 -9.62 -2.82
CA TYR A 647 7.58 -8.93 -1.98
C TYR A 647 7.67 -9.40 -0.52
N GLU A 648 6.87 -8.78 0.36
CA GLU A 648 7.04 -8.86 1.81
C GLU A 648 8.44 -8.39 2.25
N LYS A 649 8.69 -7.09 2.13
CA LYS A 649 9.96 -6.48 2.50
C LYS A 649 10.42 -6.90 3.89
N HIS A 650 11.68 -7.31 4.00
CA HIS A 650 12.31 -7.61 5.29
C HIS A 650 12.43 -6.30 6.09
N PRO A 651 12.16 -6.29 7.41
CA PRO A 651 12.20 -5.06 8.21
C PRO A 651 13.57 -4.37 8.22
N THR A 652 14.62 -5.12 7.86
CA THR A 652 16.01 -4.67 7.83
C THR A 652 16.60 -4.77 6.43
N GLY A 653 17.29 -3.71 5.99
CA GLY A 653 18.01 -3.72 4.71
C GLY A 653 17.07 -3.67 3.50
N SER A 654 17.50 -4.28 2.39
CA SER A 654 16.82 -4.22 1.08
C SER A 654 16.35 -5.59 0.59
N LYS A 655 16.18 -6.55 1.50
CA LYS A 655 15.79 -7.92 1.17
C LYS A 655 14.27 -8.09 1.27
N TYR A 656 13.78 -9.15 0.65
CA TYR A 656 12.37 -9.56 0.68
C TYR A 656 12.26 -10.96 1.30
N LEU A 657 11.15 -11.24 1.97
CA LEU A 657 10.88 -12.53 2.57
C LEU A 657 10.41 -13.55 1.54
N THR A 658 9.76 -13.08 0.47
CA THR A 658 9.21 -13.93 -0.58
C THR A 658 9.70 -13.49 -1.95
N SER A 659 10.04 -14.46 -2.80
CA SER A 659 10.42 -14.27 -4.20
C SER A 659 9.74 -15.34 -5.03
N VAL A 660 9.03 -14.93 -6.09
CA VAL A 660 8.29 -15.81 -6.99
C VAL A 660 8.54 -15.41 -8.45
N SER A 661 8.51 -16.38 -9.35
CA SER A 661 8.74 -16.14 -10.79
C SER A 661 7.57 -16.64 -11.67
N PRO A 662 6.35 -16.07 -11.51
CA PRO A 662 5.21 -16.47 -12.32
C PRO A 662 5.40 -16.10 -13.81
N TYR A 663 4.80 -16.89 -14.69
CA TYR A 663 4.88 -16.73 -16.14
C TYR A 663 3.66 -17.35 -16.83
N ALA A 664 3.45 -16.97 -18.09
CA ALA A 664 2.33 -17.45 -18.89
C ALA A 664 2.79 -18.23 -20.13
N ASP A 665 2.61 -19.56 -20.10
CA ASP A 665 3.08 -20.44 -21.18
C ASP A 665 2.39 -20.22 -22.51
N THR A 666 1.06 -20.03 -22.48
CA THR A 666 0.27 -19.89 -23.71
C THR A 666 0.72 -18.67 -24.48
N ALA A 667 0.79 -17.50 -23.83
CA ALA A 667 1.24 -16.28 -24.47
C ALA A 667 2.69 -16.38 -24.98
N ARG A 668 3.60 -17.01 -24.22
CA ARG A 668 4.99 -17.19 -24.65
C ARG A 668 5.10 -18.12 -25.87
N THR A 669 4.26 -19.15 -25.92
CA THR A 669 4.17 -20.07 -27.07
C THR A 669 3.60 -19.37 -28.29
N ASP A 670 2.46 -18.69 -28.14
CA ASP A 670 1.75 -17.99 -29.22
C ASP A 670 2.62 -16.93 -29.91
N TRP A 671 3.45 -16.23 -29.13
CA TRP A 671 4.32 -15.16 -29.61
C TRP A 671 5.80 -15.56 -29.75
N ASN A 672 6.12 -16.86 -29.64
CA ASN A 672 7.47 -17.42 -29.78
C ASN A 672 8.53 -16.72 -28.90
N ILE A 673 8.18 -16.41 -27.65
CA ILE A 673 9.04 -15.75 -26.66
C ILE A 673 9.99 -16.80 -26.05
N GLN A 674 11.29 -16.61 -26.23
CA GLN A 674 12.30 -17.57 -25.73
C GLN A 674 12.48 -17.45 -24.21
N THR A 675 13.05 -18.48 -23.57
CA THR A 675 13.16 -18.58 -22.09
C THR A 675 13.82 -17.38 -21.41
N GLU A 676 14.79 -16.73 -22.07
CA GLU A 676 15.56 -15.59 -21.53
C GLU A 676 15.00 -14.23 -21.97
N GLU A 677 13.92 -14.20 -22.74
CA GLU A 677 13.30 -12.97 -23.25
C GLU A 677 12.10 -12.55 -22.40
N ASN A 678 11.81 -11.24 -22.36
CA ASN A 678 10.60 -10.68 -21.75
C ASN A 678 10.43 -11.16 -20.27
N ILE A 679 11.42 -10.83 -19.44
CA ILE A 679 11.40 -11.05 -18.00
C ILE A 679 11.56 -9.69 -17.34
N GLU A 680 10.59 -9.32 -16.50
CA GLU A 680 10.63 -8.09 -15.71
C GLU A 680 11.00 -8.41 -14.25
N GLU A 681 11.87 -7.60 -13.67
CA GLU A 681 12.18 -7.65 -12.23
C GLU A 681 11.30 -6.63 -11.51
N VAL A 682 10.53 -7.10 -10.53
CA VAL A 682 9.57 -6.28 -9.80
C VAL A 682 9.80 -6.45 -8.30
N ASP A 683 9.96 -5.31 -7.64
CA ASP A 683 10.19 -5.20 -6.21
C ASP A 683 8.99 -4.48 -5.59
N LEU A 684 8.20 -5.20 -4.78
CA LEU A 684 7.01 -4.70 -4.10
C LEU A 684 7.32 -4.47 -2.62
N ASP A 685 7.49 -3.22 -2.25
CA ASP A 685 7.96 -2.81 -0.92
C ASP A 685 6.85 -2.83 0.13
N ALA A 686 5.59 -2.68 -0.29
CA ALA A 686 4.40 -2.54 0.54
C ALA A 686 3.48 -3.77 0.49
N TYR A 687 3.46 -4.47 -0.64
CA TYR A 687 2.56 -5.61 -0.89
C TYR A 687 2.87 -6.84 -0.02
N ILE A 688 1.81 -7.44 0.57
CA ILE A 688 1.93 -8.70 1.33
C ILE A 688 0.93 -9.77 0.89
N THR A 689 -0.28 -9.37 0.50
CA THR A 689 -1.37 -10.28 0.12
C THR A 689 -2.24 -9.57 -0.92
N PRO A 690 -2.92 -10.29 -1.83
CA PRO A 690 -2.97 -11.75 -2.02
C PRO A 690 -1.61 -12.44 -2.22
N THR A 691 -1.53 -13.74 -1.90
CA THR A 691 -0.33 -14.52 -2.21
C THR A 691 -0.23 -14.68 -3.71
N ILE A 692 0.89 -14.25 -4.31
CA ILE A 692 1.15 -14.44 -5.73
C ILE A 692 1.54 -15.90 -5.97
N VAL A 693 0.72 -16.62 -6.72
CA VAL A 693 0.95 -18.05 -7.00
C VAL A 693 1.57 -18.23 -8.38
N ALA A 694 2.75 -18.86 -8.44
CA ALA A 694 3.33 -19.28 -9.70
C ALA A 694 2.75 -20.64 -10.12
N TYR A 695 2.31 -20.76 -11.38
CA TYR A 695 1.95 -22.05 -11.97
C TYR A 695 3.22 -22.87 -12.28
N ASP A 696 3.27 -24.12 -11.81
CA ASP A 696 4.37 -25.05 -12.11
C ASP A 696 3.92 -26.15 -13.07
N ASN A 697 4.30 -26.01 -14.34
CA ASN A 697 4.05 -26.99 -15.40
C ASN A 697 4.61 -28.39 -15.15
N ASN A 698 5.69 -28.50 -14.37
CA ASN A 698 6.33 -29.80 -14.15
C ASN A 698 5.55 -30.63 -13.13
N THR A 699 4.86 -29.98 -12.19
CA THR A 699 4.08 -30.63 -11.15
C THR A 699 2.57 -30.55 -11.37
N GLY A 700 2.11 -29.67 -12.27
CA GLY A 700 0.69 -29.39 -12.49
C GLY A 700 0.01 -28.77 -11.26
N THR A 701 0.79 -28.06 -10.44
CA THR A 701 0.31 -27.41 -9.21
C THR A 701 0.35 -25.89 -9.34
N GLY A 702 -0.63 -25.21 -8.71
CA GLY A 702 -0.90 -23.77 -8.90
C GLY A 702 -2.10 -23.52 -9.82
N THR A 703 -2.50 -22.25 -9.93
CA THR A 703 -3.55 -21.81 -10.87
C THR A 703 -2.87 -21.27 -12.11
N ASP A 704 -3.25 -21.79 -13.28
CA ASP A 704 -2.84 -21.23 -14.57
C ASP A 704 -3.29 -19.75 -14.63
N VAL A 705 -2.36 -18.83 -14.90
CA VAL A 705 -2.66 -17.39 -14.97
C VAL A 705 -3.65 -17.06 -16.09
N ASP A 706 -3.74 -17.90 -17.12
CA ASP A 706 -4.77 -17.77 -18.13
C ASP A 706 -6.19 -18.00 -17.55
N GLN A 707 -6.30 -18.76 -16.45
CA GLN A 707 -7.55 -19.05 -15.74
C GLN A 707 -7.77 -18.22 -14.46
N SER A 708 -6.78 -17.45 -14.01
CA SER A 708 -6.97 -16.54 -12.87
C SER A 708 -7.90 -15.38 -13.24
N SER A 709 -8.48 -14.71 -12.25
CA SER A 709 -9.17 -13.43 -12.42
C SER A 709 -8.14 -12.28 -12.39
N ALA A 710 -8.54 -11.07 -12.80
CA ALA A 710 -7.62 -9.92 -12.80
C ALA A 710 -7.23 -9.49 -11.39
N ASN A 711 -8.11 -9.63 -10.40
CA ASN A 711 -7.94 -9.11 -9.05
C ASN A 711 -7.52 -10.19 -8.03
N ASP A 712 -7.10 -11.36 -8.51
CA ASP A 712 -6.63 -12.47 -7.67
C ASP A 712 -5.31 -12.13 -6.97
N ASP A 713 -4.37 -11.47 -7.66
CA ASP A 713 -3.10 -11.00 -7.12
C ASP A 713 -2.45 -9.94 -8.05
N PHE A 714 -1.28 -9.42 -7.63
CA PHE A 714 -0.53 -8.42 -8.41
C PHE A 714 -0.16 -8.90 -9.82
N PHE A 715 0.37 -10.12 -9.96
CA PHE A 715 0.82 -10.63 -11.25
C PHE A 715 -0.37 -10.83 -12.18
N SER A 716 -1.44 -11.44 -11.69
CA SER A 716 -2.66 -11.65 -12.46
C SER A 716 -3.26 -10.34 -12.96
N TYR A 717 -3.25 -9.27 -12.15
CA TYR A 717 -3.76 -7.95 -12.56
C TYR A 717 -3.02 -7.40 -13.78
N TYR A 718 -1.69 -7.32 -13.71
CA TYR A 718 -0.89 -6.80 -14.84
C TYR A 718 -0.85 -7.78 -16.01
N TYR A 719 -0.88 -9.09 -15.76
CA TYR A 719 -0.98 -10.10 -16.80
C TYR A 719 -2.28 -10.00 -17.59
N LYS A 720 -3.43 -9.79 -16.96
CA LYS A 720 -4.69 -9.63 -17.71
C LYS A 720 -4.67 -8.40 -18.61
N ILE A 721 -3.93 -7.35 -18.25
CA ILE A 721 -3.84 -6.13 -19.07
C ILE A 721 -2.76 -6.24 -20.16
N PHE A 722 -1.61 -6.84 -19.86
CA PHE A 722 -0.38 -6.80 -20.68
C PHE A 722 0.20 -8.16 -21.06
N GLY A 723 -0.34 -9.25 -20.55
CA GLY A 723 0.17 -10.61 -20.75
C GLY A 723 0.02 -11.15 -22.17
N ASN A 724 -0.88 -10.56 -22.97
CA ASN A 724 -1.11 -10.92 -24.36
C ASN A 724 -1.29 -9.67 -25.22
N VAL A 725 -1.19 -9.81 -26.54
CA VAL A 725 -1.39 -8.72 -27.48
C VAL A 725 -2.86 -8.26 -27.42
N ARG A 726 -3.05 -6.99 -27.09
CA ARG A 726 -4.36 -6.34 -26.95
C ARG A 726 -4.68 -5.46 -28.14
N LEU A 727 -5.96 -5.27 -28.43
CA LEU A 727 -6.39 -4.26 -29.39
C LEU A 727 -6.27 -2.85 -28.80
N ILE A 728 -5.75 -1.94 -29.62
CA ILE A 728 -5.66 -0.51 -29.36
C ILE A 728 -6.52 0.21 -30.40
N VAL A 729 -7.47 1.01 -29.94
CA VAL A 729 -8.40 1.74 -30.80
C VAL A 729 -8.24 3.24 -30.59
N GLU A 730 -8.00 3.97 -31.66
CA GLU A 730 -7.94 5.43 -31.69
C GLU A 730 -9.08 5.97 -32.57
N CYS A 731 -9.84 6.95 -32.09
CA CYS A 731 -10.88 7.61 -32.90
C CYS A 731 -11.22 9.02 -32.41
N ASP A 732 -11.89 9.79 -33.27
CA ASP A 732 -12.53 11.06 -32.90
C ASP A 732 -14.04 10.78 -32.64
N ILE A 733 -14.55 11.06 -31.44
CA ILE A 733 -15.99 11.05 -31.13
C ILE A 733 -16.63 12.31 -31.73
N ILE A 734 -17.68 12.10 -32.52
CA ILE A 734 -18.42 13.16 -33.23
C ILE A 734 -19.86 13.31 -32.77
N ASN A 735 -20.36 12.42 -31.91
CA ASN A 735 -21.68 12.55 -31.30
C ASN A 735 -21.55 13.20 -29.91
N PRO A 736 -22.06 14.43 -29.69
CA PRO A 736 -21.98 15.13 -28.42
C PRO A 736 -22.57 14.36 -27.24
N LYS A 737 -23.48 13.42 -27.48
CA LYS A 737 -24.05 12.52 -26.47
C LYS A 737 -23.01 11.68 -25.72
N TYR A 738 -21.78 11.57 -26.22
CA TYR A 738 -20.71 10.84 -25.54
C TYR A 738 -19.60 11.76 -25.03
N TYR A 739 -19.83 13.07 -24.99
CA TYR A 739 -18.82 14.03 -24.54
C TYR A 739 -18.60 14.00 -23.03
N ASN A 740 -19.40 13.26 -22.27
CA ASN A 740 -19.18 13.02 -20.85
C ASN A 740 -18.20 11.90 -20.53
N LEU A 741 -17.71 11.18 -21.53
CA LEU A 741 -16.71 10.13 -21.33
C LEU A 741 -15.39 10.72 -20.80
N GLU A 742 -14.74 9.97 -19.93
CA GLU A 742 -13.47 10.30 -19.30
C GLU A 742 -12.45 9.15 -19.45
N THR A 743 -11.17 9.43 -19.21
CA THR A 743 -10.16 8.37 -19.09
C THR A 743 -10.48 7.45 -17.92
N GLY A 744 -10.38 6.14 -18.13
CA GLY A 744 -10.81 5.10 -17.18
C GLY A 744 -12.20 4.54 -17.49
N ASP A 745 -13.06 5.26 -18.22
CA ASP A 745 -14.35 4.72 -18.64
C ASP A 745 -14.15 3.53 -19.57
N VAL A 746 -14.95 2.49 -19.36
CA VAL A 746 -14.98 1.30 -20.20
C VAL A 746 -16.09 1.45 -21.23
N ILE A 747 -15.76 1.23 -22.51
CA ILE A 747 -16.65 1.36 -23.65
C ILE A 747 -16.61 0.11 -24.53
N GLN A 748 -17.60 -0.01 -25.40
CA GLN A 748 -17.66 -1.02 -26.44
C GLN A 748 -17.82 -0.36 -27.81
N PHE A 749 -17.41 -1.08 -28.85
CA PHE A 749 -17.67 -0.70 -30.23
C PHE A 749 -18.59 -1.73 -30.89
N ASN A 750 -19.73 -1.27 -31.39
CA ASN A 750 -20.67 -2.08 -32.16
C ASN A 750 -20.56 -1.70 -33.65
N TYR A 751 -19.58 -2.29 -34.33
CA TYR A 751 -19.27 -2.03 -35.73
C TYR A 751 -19.50 -3.27 -36.56
N SER A 752 -19.96 -3.09 -37.80
CA SER A 752 -20.22 -4.18 -38.74
C SER A 752 -19.03 -4.50 -39.66
N LEU A 753 -17.82 -4.04 -39.31
CA LEU A 753 -16.62 -4.11 -40.14
C LEU A 753 -15.72 -5.31 -39.79
N VAL A 754 -14.76 -5.58 -40.68
CA VAL A 754 -13.72 -6.63 -40.63
C VAL A 754 -13.24 -6.91 -39.20
N ASP A 755 -13.31 -8.17 -38.75
CA ASP A 755 -12.79 -8.67 -37.48
C ASP A 755 -11.27 -8.41 -37.39
N PRO A 756 -10.82 -7.33 -36.72
CA PRO A 756 -9.42 -6.97 -36.70
C PRO A 756 -8.67 -7.99 -35.84
N PHE A 757 -7.57 -8.52 -36.39
CA PHE A 757 -6.76 -9.57 -35.74
C PHE A 757 -7.58 -10.81 -35.34
N GLY A 758 -8.67 -11.11 -36.05
CA GLY A 758 -9.49 -12.31 -35.81
C GLY A 758 -10.44 -12.22 -34.62
N LYS A 759 -10.53 -11.07 -33.93
CA LYS A 759 -11.49 -10.84 -32.85
C LYS A 759 -12.77 -10.24 -33.41
N SER A 760 -13.91 -10.88 -33.14
CA SER A 760 -15.18 -10.34 -33.60
C SER A 760 -15.64 -9.18 -32.75
N TRP A 761 -16.10 -8.11 -33.39
CA TRP A 761 -16.73 -6.96 -32.72
C TRP A 761 -18.21 -7.23 -32.43
N THR A 762 -18.71 -8.40 -32.85
CA THR A 762 -20.06 -8.88 -32.53
C THR A 762 -20.13 -9.61 -31.18
N THR A 763 -19.01 -10.17 -30.73
CA THR A 763 -18.79 -10.57 -29.34
C THR A 763 -18.35 -9.35 -28.54
N PRO A 764 -18.91 -9.13 -27.34
CA PRO A 764 -18.52 -8.01 -26.50
C PRO A 764 -17.00 -7.96 -26.25
N LEU A 765 -16.39 -6.84 -26.65
CA LEU A 765 -15.01 -6.48 -26.35
C LEU A 765 -15.05 -5.18 -25.55
N TRP A 766 -14.41 -5.17 -24.39
CA TRP A 766 -14.39 -4.03 -23.50
C TRP A 766 -13.08 -3.29 -23.61
N PHE A 767 -13.19 -1.98 -23.85
CA PHE A 767 -12.05 -1.09 -24.03
C PHE A 767 -12.07 -0.01 -22.96
N MET A 768 -10.98 0.12 -22.21
CA MET A 768 -10.80 1.23 -21.29
C MET A 768 -10.16 2.42 -22.01
N ILE A 769 -10.70 3.62 -21.83
CA ILE A 769 -10.13 4.86 -22.39
C ILE A 769 -8.85 5.20 -21.64
N THR A 770 -7.70 5.08 -22.31
CA THR A 770 -6.37 5.38 -21.73
C THR A 770 -5.94 6.80 -22.01
N ASP A 771 -6.35 7.41 -23.12
CA ASP A 771 -6.03 8.80 -23.44
C ASP A 771 -7.26 9.52 -23.96
N LEU A 772 -7.47 10.73 -23.49
CA LEU A 772 -8.53 11.61 -23.95
C LEU A 772 -7.96 13.00 -24.24
N THR A 773 -8.25 13.51 -25.43
CA THR A 773 -7.93 14.88 -25.82
C THR A 773 -9.20 15.59 -26.24
N ARG A 774 -9.58 16.62 -25.50
CA ARG A 774 -10.76 17.42 -25.78
C ARG A 774 -10.39 18.80 -26.31
N SER A 775 -11.04 19.18 -27.39
CA SER A 775 -11.02 20.50 -28.00
C SER A 775 -12.42 20.85 -28.47
N VAL A 776 -12.69 22.12 -28.77
CA VAL A 776 -14.01 22.57 -29.27
C VAL A 776 -14.44 21.72 -30.47
N GLY A 777 -15.61 21.05 -30.35
CA GLY A 777 -16.22 20.24 -31.40
C GLY A 777 -15.52 18.92 -31.72
N VAL A 778 -14.47 18.53 -30.98
CA VAL A 778 -13.74 17.28 -31.20
C VAL A 778 -13.24 16.72 -29.88
N MET A 779 -13.66 15.49 -29.58
CA MET A 779 -13.09 14.66 -28.52
C MET A 779 -12.37 13.47 -29.15
N LYS A 780 -11.06 13.33 -28.90
CA LYS A 780 -10.25 12.22 -29.38
C LYS A 780 -10.00 11.27 -28.24
N ILE A 781 -10.14 9.97 -28.50
CA ILE A 781 -9.88 8.93 -27.52
C ILE A 781 -8.89 7.92 -28.07
N LYS A 782 -8.09 7.36 -27.17
CA LYS A 782 -7.34 6.12 -27.36
C LYS A 782 -7.77 5.16 -26.27
N CYS A 783 -8.06 3.93 -26.67
CA CYS A 783 -8.59 2.91 -25.79
C CYS A 783 -7.78 1.62 -25.94
N ARG A 784 -7.66 0.89 -24.84
CA ARG A 784 -7.03 -0.44 -24.79
C ARG A 784 -8.07 -1.49 -24.44
N GLU A 785 -8.05 -2.61 -25.14
CA GLU A 785 -8.81 -3.79 -24.75
C GLU A 785 -8.37 -4.29 -23.36
N VAL A 786 -9.33 -4.38 -22.44
CA VAL A 786 -9.10 -4.85 -21.06
C VAL A 786 -9.77 -6.19 -20.78
N HIS A 787 -10.79 -6.57 -21.56
CA HIS A 787 -11.49 -7.84 -21.43
C HIS A 787 -12.14 -8.25 -22.75
N SER A 788 -12.25 -9.56 -22.96
CA SER A 788 -12.91 -10.20 -24.11
C SER A 788 -13.81 -11.31 -23.59
N GLY A 789 -15.09 -11.29 -23.96
CA GLY A 789 -16.10 -12.24 -23.46
C GLY A 789 -16.19 -13.54 -24.24
#